data_AF-A0A813ZHK9-F1
#
_entry.id   AF-A0A813ZHK9-F1
#
_cell.length_a   1.000
_cell.length_b   1.000
_cell.length_c   1.000
_cell.angle_alpha   90.00
_cell.angle_beta   90.00
_cell.angle_gamma   90.00
#
_symmetry.space_group_name_H-M   'P 1'
#
loop_
_entity.id
_entity.type
_entity.pdbx_description
1 polymer ?
#
loop_
_entity_poly.entity_id
_entity_poly.type
_entity_poly.pdbx_seq_one_letter_code
_entity_poly.pdbx_strand_id
1 'polypeptide(L)'
;MAAAIDENAGKNRRPELLNKIDIEVNVNDAILLTTEDGLLTALEDRTLRIWIRRQTGKYWPSVCYTLESAPTTLFYHESSHRLFCGCDTGLLHEFLVSEDFNKITLQCTYLGHQNRIQALYFSLHTEILLSVCRDKKLNWYSTNPLDENHQHPRGNHILSSWAMSLAFDELSRQCFVGDSNGNIHFLRINTDNKFQIITTLSGHTGGVQTLSWDPELGWLFSGSFDTSIVVWDIGTHKGIALELNGHSDRLIEISYDKLRKILITCSADGSIGVWPMNVRRNETPKWLESDHCQICQLPFFWNIQAMWKQKQLGLRQHHCRRCGRAVCHGCSQTRTKLPSIGYETVQRICNDCGKALKNEETVSLAAFYDLRQAIIKMDYNQTKKIMMTVGTDRTVKIMEQQSTSGKILVTALYTFKAQNTDELSFAKNDIIVLTQAPIEGGWWEGTLNNKTGWFPSNYVEQIVKKTDSTPSIHSTISQQYAEVYQHRETIIETLFESEQHYISELDNFISTILQPLAHILSTSSQTPLYLDVHILDELLKFHRQLFHMLRDSMKSQHCIGGIFLQVAPTFKPIIETYCYQHAKILFLFNHNKDRILNALSKIDPSNENNNTYIQLIKSLSLPINRLERYASLLKEYLYNLEEFHVDRGNAQRAAEYYAELTSCGAEWRKRKEWELDILHSTIHGLDSEPLKSFGDALCLSPVNVLLENSVTQTPLERIAILYPSTLVLLSNSSNRQEYHIENRFQINQITISKITDISKRALKINVPLNPSLIILFPSIVEYHEWCEKFCLLLTTKSQSHQTVSKPALSLTGTKSTSTTLGSLSSKIPIKNSTWSKGCLRPHSPLRPHLSITTITARTASPIPLSNDTLVNLNESGSNRTFKRFMTMKKSKANEFLKRVETSEGDSLLLSIIEGYCMTTTNTGTAIANLNTVISKTRNSIHRTINHKNIFNLPITNMNIERQTMCDIISELRSAYKTLQQELEEEKRARKQLESQIQRLFMSYT
;
A
#
# COMPACT_ATOMS: atom_id res chain seq x y z
N MET A 1 10.10 -1.00 -5.26
CA MET A 1 10.94 0.15 -4.85
C MET A 1 10.23 1.41 -5.30
N ALA A 2 10.16 2.38 -4.38
CA ALA A 2 9.73 3.79 -4.50
C ALA A 2 8.75 4.14 -5.64
N ALA A 3 7.47 4.31 -5.29
CA ALA A 3 6.49 5.03 -6.09
C ALA A 3 6.81 6.53 -6.06
N ALA A 4 7.21 7.10 -7.21
CA ALA A 4 7.32 8.55 -7.38
C ALA A 4 5.90 9.10 -7.57
N ILE A 5 5.54 10.10 -6.76
CA ILE A 5 4.21 10.71 -6.73
C ILE A 5 4.20 11.90 -7.68
N ASP A 6 3.24 11.84 -8.60
CA ASP A 6 2.89 12.81 -9.63
C ASP A 6 2.60 14.21 -9.03
N GLU A 7 3.42 15.22 -9.38
CA GLU A 7 3.24 16.62 -8.99
C GLU A 7 1.90 17.22 -9.46
N ASN A 8 1.24 16.61 -10.45
CA ASN A 8 -0.08 17.05 -10.94
C ASN A 8 -1.27 16.32 -10.26
N ALA A 9 -1.02 15.27 -9.46
CA ALA A 9 -2.09 14.55 -8.74
C ALA A 9 -2.76 15.41 -7.66
N GLY A 10 -2.14 16.51 -7.22
CA GLY A 10 -2.74 17.46 -6.27
C GLY A 10 -3.99 18.17 -6.81
N LYS A 11 -4.09 18.35 -8.14
CA LYS A 11 -5.24 19.04 -8.78
C LYS A 11 -6.46 18.12 -8.98
N ASN A 12 -6.26 16.81 -9.15
CA ASN A 12 -7.33 15.81 -9.43
C ASN A 12 -7.96 15.18 -8.17
N ARG A 13 -7.64 15.69 -6.99
CA ARG A 13 -8.09 15.15 -5.69
C ARG A 13 -8.91 16.16 -4.89
N ARG A 14 -9.33 17.27 -5.52
CA ARG A 14 -10.09 18.33 -4.85
C ARG A 14 -11.48 17.81 -4.47
N PRO A 15 -11.90 17.92 -3.20
CA PRO A 15 -13.27 17.61 -2.81
C PRO A 15 -14.23 18.55 -3.54
N GLU A 16 -15.26 17.99 -4.16
CA GLU A 16 -16.26 18.73 -4.91
C GLU A 16 -17.43 19.09 -3.99
N LEU A 17 -17.83 20.36 -3.99
CA LEU A 17 -18.95 20.82 -3.17
C LEU A 17 -20.27 20.30 -3.76
N LEU A 18 -20.93 19.38 -3.05
CA LEU A 18 -22.24 18.86 -3.41
C LEU A 18 -23.35 19.79 -2.96
N ASN A 19 -23.32 20.18 -1.69
CA ASN A 19 -24.37 20.96 -1.06
C ASN A 19 -23.81 21.90 0.01
N LYS A 20 -24.48 23.04 0.18
CA LYS A 20 -24.21 24.02 1.22
C LYS A 20 -25.49 24.30 1.99
N ILE A 21 -25.43 24.21 3.31
CA ILE A 21 -26.54 24.49 4.22
C ILE A 21 -26.13 25.68 5.07
N ASP A 22 -26.90 26.75 5.01
CA ASP A 22 -26.68 27.94 5.83
C ASP A 22 -27.55 27.83 7.10
N ILE A 23 -26.92 27.92 8.27
CA ILE A 23 -27.57 27.79 9.58
C ILE A 23 -27.54 29.17 10.27
N GLU A 24 -28.62 29.53 10.95
CA GLU A 24 -28.75 30.85 11.58
C GLU A 24 -27.89 31.01 12.83
N VAL A 25 -27.67 29.90 13.55
CA VAL A 25 -26.98 29.80 14.83
C VAL A 25 -25.65 29.07 14.67
N ASN A 26 -24.68 29.36 15.53
CA ASN A 26 -23.41 28.65 15.56
C ASN A 26 -23.62 27.15 15.86
N VAL A 27 -22.85 26.33 15.14
CA VAL A 27 -22.86 24.89 15.26
C VAL A 27 -21.69 24.48 16.14
N ASN A 28 -21.97 23.76 17.23
CA ASN A 28 -20.94 23.22 18.13
C ASN A 28 -20.38 21.89 17.63
N ASP A 29 -21.26 21.01 17.13
CA ASP A 29 -20.89 19.70 16.58
C ASP A 29 -21.89 19.29 15.49
N ALA A 30 -21.46 18.43 14.57
CA ALA A 30 -22.29 17.89 13.52
C ALA A 30 -21.81 16.50 13.07
N ILE A 31 -22.77 15.63 12.71
CA ILE A 31 -22.51 14.25 12.23
C ILE A 31 -23.29 13.99 10.95
N LEU A 32 -22.65 13.34 9.98
CA LEU A 32 -23.27 12.89 8.74
C LEU A 32 -23.90 11.49 8.92
N LEU A 33 -25.17 11.33 8.53
CA LEU A 33 -25.85 10.03 8.56
C LEU A 33 -25.45 9.20 7.34
N THR A 34 -25.23 7.89 7.48
CA THR A 34 -24.71 7.06 6.37
C THR A 34 -25.79 6.32 5.60
N THR A 35 -26.87 5.91 6.26
CA THR A 35 -28.04 5.20 5.74
C THR A 35 -28.90 6.13 4.89
N GLU A 36 -29.34 7.24 5.46
CA GLU A 36 -30.04 8.30 4.75
C GLU A 36 -29.12 9.48 4.42
N ASP A 37 -29.44 10.24 3.37
CA ASP A 37 -28.77 11.52 3.08
C ASP A 37 -29.22 12.58 4.09
N GLY A 38 -28.81 12.41 5.34
CA GLY A 38 -29.19 13.26 6.45
C GLY A 38 -27.99 13.74 7.27
N LEU A 39 -28.23 14.73 8.11
CA LEU A 39 -27.24 15.44 8.90
C LEU A 39 -27.83 15.75 10.28
N LEU A 40 -27.08 15.46 11.34
CA LEU A 40 -27.41 15.88 12.70
C LEU A 40 -26.53 17.07 13.11
N THR A 41 -27.13 18.15 13.62
CA THR A 41 -26.39 19.33 14.11
C THR A 41 -26.75 19.66 15.56
N ALA A 42 -25.72 19.89 16.38
CA ALA A 42 -25.82 20.48 17.71
C ALA A 42 -25.54 21.97 17.65
N LEU A 43 -26.51 22.77 18.08
CA LEU A 43 -26.47 24.23 17.98
C LEU A 43 -26.25 24.90 19.34
N GLU A 44 -25.64 26.08 19.32
CA GLU A 44 -25.37 26.88 20.52
C GLU A 44 -26.67 27.38 21.20
N ASP A 45 -27.79 27.46 20.47
CA ASP A 45 -29.11 27.85 20.99
C ASP A 45 -29.80 26.76 21.84
N ARG A 46 -29.07 25.71 22.22
CA ARG A 46 -29.55 24.52 22.93
C ARG A 46 -30.43 23.59 22.09
N THR A 47 -30.47 23.75 20.78
CA THR A 47 -31.26 22.87 19.91
C THR A 47 -30.42 21.77 19.25
N LEU A 48 -31.00 20.58 19.16
CA LEU A 48 -30.56 19.48 18.32
C LEU A 48 -31.46 19.45 17.08
N ARG A 49 -30.86 19.44 15.89
CA ARG A 49 -31.62 19.40 14.63
C ARG A 49 -31.18 18.24 13.75
N ILE A 50 -32.15 17.50 13.21
CA ILE A 50 -31.93 16.49 12.16
C ILE A 50 -32.37 17.10 10.84
N TRP A 51 -31.46 17.16 9.89
CA TRP A 51 -31.68 17.63 8.53
C TRP A 51 -31.74 16.43 7.59
N ILE A 52 -32.79 16.34 6.77
CA ILE A 52 -32.94 15.27 5.77
C ILE A 52 -32.96 15.91 4.39
N ARG A 53 -32.26 15.29 3.44
CA ARG A 53 -32.30 15.68 2.03
C ARG A 53 -33.62 15.25 1.40
N ARG A 54 -34.40 16.21 0.90
CA ARG A 54 -35.64 15.93 0.17
C ARG A 54 -35.37 15.59 -1.30
N GLN A 55 -36.38 15.10 -2.01
CA GLN A 55 -36.33 14.82 -3.46
C GLN A 55 -35.87 16.02 -4.31
N THR A 56 -36.07 17.25 -3.82
CA THR A 56 -35.59 18.49 -4.44
C THR A 56 -34.06 18.70 -4.34
N GLY A 57 -33.35 17.79 -3.65
CA GLY A 57 -31.91 17.84 -3.42
C GLY A 57 -31.48 18.77 -2.27
N LYS A 58 -32.41 19.55 -1.71
CA LYS A 58 -32.17 20.46 -0.57
C LYS A 58 -32.38 19.75 0.77
N TYR A 59 -31.57 20.13 1.76
CA TYR A 59 -31.73 19.69 3.15
C TYR A 59 -32.78 20.53 3.87
N TRP A 60 -33.61 19.88 4.65
CA TRP A 60 -34.63 20.50 5.48
C TRP A 60 -34.59 19.93 6.90
N PRO A 61 -34.77 20.76 7.94
CA PRO A 61 -34.84 20.26 9.30
C PRO A 61 -36.15 19.48 9.48
N SER A 62 -36.02 18.17 9.76
CA SER A 62 -37.14 17.27 10.06
C SER A 62 -37.49 17.30 11.55
N VAL A 63 -36.46 17.28 12.40
CA VAL A 63 -36.62 17.30 13.86
C VAL A 63 -35.87 18.47 14.45
N CYS A 64 -36.50 19.14 15.41
CA CYS A 64 -35.89 20.15 16.26
C CYS A 64 -36.26 19.85 17.72
N TYR A 65 -35.27 19.54 18.55
CA TYR A 65 -35.44 19.26 19.97
C TYR A 65 -34.64 20.26 20.79
N THR A 66 -35.21 20.78 21.88
CA THR A 66 -34.55 21.79 22.72
C THR A 66 -34.10 21.15 24.03
N LEU A 67 -32.83 21.32 24.37
CA LEU A 67 -32.20 20.86 25.60
C LEU A 67 -32.23 21.94 26.68
N GLU A 68 -32.02 21.53 27.93
CA GLU A 68 -31.87 22.46 29.06
C GLU A 68 -30.58 23.29 28.96
N SER A 69 -29.53 22.67 28.41
CA SER A 69 -28.19 23.23 28.30
C SER A 69 -27.58 22.98 26.91
N ALA A 70 -26.54 23.74 26.54
CA ALA A 70 -26.08 23.76 25.16
C ALA A 70 -25.35 22.44 24.81
N PRO A 71 -25.72 21.76 23.71
CA PRO A 71 -25.04 20.57 23.25
C PRO A 71 -23.64 20.94 22.73
N THR A 72 -22.65 20.14 23.10
CA THR A 72 -21.23 20.42 22.86
C THR A 72 -20.54 19.37 22.01
N THR A 73 -20.95 18.11 22.14
CA THR A 73 -20.50 17.02 21.28
C THR A 73 -21.62 16.01 21.08
N LEU A 74 -21.61 15.37 19.92
CA LEU A 74 -22.56 14.35 19.51
C LEU A 74 -21.82 13.04 19.23
N PHE A 75 -22.51 11.93 19.47
CA PHE A 75 -22.12 10.62 18.97
C PHE A 75 -23.38 9.86 18.54
N TYR A 76 -23.45 9.46 17.27
CA TYR A 76 -24.59 8.73 16.74
C TYR A 76 -24.16 7.32 16.34
N HIS A 77 -24.86 6.32 16.86
CA HIS A 77 -24.66 4.93 16.49
C HIS A 77 -25.78 4.48 15.56
N GLU A 78 -25.42 4.19 14.33
CA GLU A 78 -26.37 4.03 13.24
C GLU A 78 -27.22 2.77 13.36
N SER A 79 -26.62 1.61 13.64
CA SER A 79 -27.39 0.35 13.65
C SER A 79 -28.35 0.21 14.84
N SER A 80 -28.21 1.05 15.88
CA SER A 80 -29.11 1.07 17.03
C SER A 80 -30.01 2.30 17.07
N HIS A 81 -29.84 3.23 16.12
CA HIS A 81 -30.47 4.55 16.10
C HIS A 81 -30.37 5.33 17.42
N ARG A 82 -29.32 5.07 18.22
CA ARG A 82 -29.08 5.76 19.48
C ARG A 82 -28.18 6.96 19.26
N LEU A 83 -28.62 8.10 19.76
CA LEU A 83 -27.91 9.37 19.74
C LEU A 83 -27.51 9.75 21.17
N PHE A 84 -26.21 9.95 21.39
CA PHE A 84 -25.67 10.49 22.62
C PHE A 84 -25.26 11.94 22.41
N CYS A 85 -25.63 12.80 23.36
CA CYS A 85 -25.34 14.22 23.32
C CYS A 85 -24.72 14.66 24.65
N GLY A 86 -23.54 15.27 24.61
CA GLY A 86 -22.89 15.84 25.78
C GLY A 86 -23.10 17.34 25.86
N CYS A 87 -23.41 17.86 27.04
CA CYS A 87 -23.69 19.27 27.26
C CYS A 87 -22.52 20.03 27.92
N ASP A 88 -22.60 21.37 27.88
CA ASP A 88 -21.65 22.28 28.52
C ASP A 88 -21.68 22.23 30.06
N THR A 89 -22.83 21.86 30.63
CA THR A 89 -23.03 21.65 32.08
C THR A 89 -22.45 20.34 32.62
N GLY A 90 -22.09 19.40 31.73
CA GLY A 90 -21.65 18.05 32.10
C GLY A 90 -22.75 16.99 32.12
N LEU A 91 -23.98 17.35 31.72
CA LEU A 91 -25.05 16.37 31.49
C LEU A 91 -24.82 15.63 30.17
N LEU A 92 -25.18 14.35 30.15
CA LEU A 92 -25.13 13.51 28.95
C LEU A 92 -26.51 12.92 28.71
N HIS A 93 -27.09 13.19 27.56
CA HIS A 93 -28.42 12.70 27.18
C HIS A 93 -28.33 11.59 26.14
N GLU A 94 -29.11 10.52 26.34
CA GLU A 94 -29.34 9.45 25.36
C GLU A 94 -30.72 9.62 24.74
N PHE A 95 -30.74 9.66 23.42
CA PHE A 95 -31.91 9.77 22.58
C PHE A 95 -32.05 8.51 21.72
N LEU A 96 -33.29 8.10 21.50
CA LEU A 96 -33.65 7.15 20.44
C LEU A 96 -34.23 7.95 19.27
N VAL A 97 -33.57 7.85 18.12
CA VAL A 97 -34.05 8.41 16.85
C VAL A 97 -34.96 7.39 16.18
N SER A 98 -36.13 7.79 15.69
CA SER A 98 -36.99 6.87 14.93
C SER A 98 -36.36 6.51 13.59
N GLU A 99 -36.69 5.33 13.04
CA GLU A 99 -36.16 4.84 11.76
C GLU A 99 -36.47 5.77 10.58
N ASP A 100 -37.57 6.52 10.65
CA ASP A 100 -37.99 7.50 9.65
C ASP A 100 -37.41 8.91 9.88
N PHE A 101 -36.54 9.07 10.89
CA PHE A 101 -35.87 10.34 11.26
C PHE A 101 -36.84 11.52 11.48
N ASN A 102 -38.10 11.25 11.82
CA ASN A 102 -39.12 12.27 12.05
C ASN A 102 -39.36 12.57 13.54
N LYS A 103 -38.80 11.74 14.45
CA LYS A 103 -38.94 11.95 15.88
C LYS A 103 -37.67 11.54 16.62
N ILE A 104 -37.31 12.30 17.65
CA ILE A 104 -36.34 11.88 18.65
C ILE A 104 -36.99 11.84 20.03
N THR A 105 -36.66 10.81 20.81
CA THR A 105 -37.22 10.59 22.15
C THR A 105 -36.09 10.49 23.16
N LEU A 106 -36.11 11.31 24.21
CA LEU A 106 -35.16 11.22 25.32
C LEU A 106 -35.41 9.91 26.10
N GLN A 107 -34.38 9.09 26.24
CA GLN A 107 -34.43 7.81 26.97
C GLN A 107 -33.82 7.95 28.37
N CYS A 108 -32.63 8.53 28.45
CA CYS A 108 -31.88 8.60 29.69
C CYS A 108 -31.03 9.88 29.77
N THR A 109 -30.77 10.34 31.00
CA THR A 109 -29.78 11.39 31.28
C THR A 109 -28.77 10.85 32.29
N TYR A 110 -27.52 10.77 31.87
CA TYR A 110 -26.39 10.32 32.66
C TYR A 110 -25.76 11.50 33.41
N LEU A 111 -25.43 11.27 34.67
CA LEU A 111 -24.87 12.24 35.60
C LEU A 111 -23.42 11.85 35.91
N GLY A 112 -22.53 12.80 36.19
CA GLY A 112 -21.19 12.49 36.70
C GLY A 112 -20.10 13.49 36.35
N HIS A 113 -20.32 14.29 35.30
CA HIS A 113 -19.46 15.42 34.97
C HIS A 113 -20.01 16.73 35.53
N GLN A 114 -19.11 17.71 35.70
CA GLN A 114 -19.44 19.03 36.26
C GLN A 114 -19.07 20.18 35.32
N ASN A 115 -18.62 19.86 34.11
CA ASN A 115 -18.11 20.85 33.15
C ASN A 115 -18.37 20.34 31.72
N ARG A 116 -17.96 21.14 30.74
CA ARG A 116 -18.18 20.87 29.32
C ARG A 116 -17.61 19.51 28.91
N ILE A 117 -18.46 18.66 28.35
CA ILE A 117 -18.04 17.41 27.72
C ILE A 117 -17.29 17.73 26.42
N GLN A 118 -16.18 17.04 26.17
CA GLN A 118 -15.35 17.25 24.97
C GLN A 118 -15.52 16.14 23.95
N ALA A 119 -15.63 14.88 24.38
CA ALA A 119 -15.75 13.74 23.48
C ALA A 119 -16.59 12.63 24.12
N LEU A 120 -17.29 11.89 23.26
CA LEU A 120 -18.13 10.75 23.60
C LEU A 120 -17.80 9.58 22.67
N TYR A 121 -17.91 8.36 23.20
CA TYR A 121 -17.84 7.15 22.39
C TYR A 121 -18.78 6.10 22.97
N PHE A 122 -19.62 5.51 22.13
CA PHE A 122 -20.50 4.41 22.51
C PHE A 122 -20.19 3.16 21.69
N SER A 123 -20.14 2.01 22.36
CA SER A 123 -19.97 0.71 21.73
C SER A 123 -21.17 -0.19 22.02
N LEU A 124 -21.85 -0.64 20.96
CA LEU A 124 -22.98 -1.56 21.10
C LEU A 124 -22.55 -2.94 21.58
N HIS A 125 -21.37 -3.43 21.15
CA HIS A 125 -20.88 -4.77 21.50
C HIS A 125 -20.58 -4.92 23.00
N THR A 126 -20.11 -3.85 23.65
CA THR A 126 -19.75 -3.87 25.07
C THR A 126 -20.80 -3.23 25.98
N GLU A 127 -21.81 -2.57 25.42
CA GLU A 127 -22.83 -1.77 26.14
C GLU A 127 -22.21 -0.74 27.11
N ILE A 128 -21.05 -0.19 26.72
CA ILE A 128 -20.32 0.84 27.46
C ILE A 128 -20.39 2.15 26.70
N LEU A 129 -20.72 3.21 27.43
CA LEU A 129 -20.63 4.59 26.99
C LEU A 129 -19.47 5.26 27.71
N LEU A 130 -18.54 5.83 26.96
CA LEU A 130 -17.38 6.56 27.46
C LEU A 130 -17.57 8.06 27.24
N SER A 131 -17.15 8.84 28.22
CA SER A 131 -17.25 10.29 28.17
C SER A 131 -16.04 10.97 28.79
N VAL A 132 -15.62 12.05 28.15
CA VAL A 132 -14.45 12.84 28.52
C VAL A 132 -14.86 14.29 28.70
N CYS A 133 -14.40 14.91 29.78
CA CYS A 133 -14.83 16.26 30.17
C CYS A 133 -13.66 17.18 30.58
N ARG A 134 -13.93 18.48 30.55
CA ARG A 134 -13.02 19.53 31.07
C ARG A 134 -12.74 19.42 32.57
N ASP A 135 -13.51 18.62 33.32
CA ASP A 135 -13.32 18.36 34.75
C ASP A 135 -12.16 17.38 35.07
N LYS A 136 -11.39 16.98 34.04
CA LYS A 136 -10.28 16.00 34.11
C LYS A 136 -10.72 14.57 34.38
N LYS A 137 -12.01 14.27 34.35
CA LYS A 137 -12.51 12.91 34.53
C LYS A 137 -12.79 12.27 33.19
N LEU A 138 -12.45 10.99 33.12
CA LEU A 138 -13.00 10.04 32.16
C LEU A 138 -14.02 9.19 32.92
N ASN A 139 -15.28 9.25 32.51
CA ASN A 139 -16.36 8.45 33.09
C ASN A 139 -16.82 7.40 32.07
N TRP A 140 -17.18 6.23 32.57
CA TRP A 140 -17.85 5.20 31.76
C TRP A 140 -19.16 4.77 32.42
N TYR A 141 -20.15 4.57 31.58
CA TYR A 141 -21.51 4.22 31.94
C TYR A 141 -21.86 2.88 31.32
N SER A 142 -22.79 2.16 31.95
CA SER A 142 -23.46 1.06 31.27
C SER A 142 -24.76 1.55 30.70
N THR A 143 -25.00 1.21 29.45
CA THR A 143 -26.24 1.57 28.74
C THR A 143 -27.30 0.48 28.85
N ASN A 144 -27.10 -0.50 29.74
CA ASN A 144 -28.07 -1.56 29.95
C ASN A 144 -29.22 -1.02 30.82
N PRO A 145 -30.45 -0.98 30.32
CA PRO A 145 -31.58 -0.41 31.06
C PRO A 145 -31.98 -1.24 32.28
N LEU A 146 -31.50 -2.49 32.40
CA LEU A 146 -31.77 -3.37 33.54
C LEU A 146 -30.93 -3.02 34.78
N ASP A 147 -29.90 -2.17 34.64
CA ASP A 147 -29.07 -1.71 35.75
C ASP A 147 -29.77 -0.58 36.53
N GLU A 148 -30.04 -0.79 37.82
CA GLU A 148 -30.69 0.21 38.69
C GLU A 148 -29.92 1.54 38.79
N ASN A 149 -28.60 1.53 38.59
CA ASN A 149 -27.71 2.70 38.68
C ASN A 149 -27.13 3.14 37.32
N HIS A 150 -27.76 2.79 36.19
CA HIS A 150 -27.24 3.13 34.85
C HIS A 150 -26.98 4.64 34.64
N GLN A 151 -27.73 5.52 35.32
CA GLN A 151 -27.55 6.99 35.26
C GLN A 151 -26.24 7.48 35.86
N HIS A 152 -25.60 6.70 36.73
CA HIS A 152 -24.33 7.05 37.37
C HIS A 152 -23.17 6.30 36.71
N PRO A 153 -21.95 6.87 36.73
CA PRO A 153 -20.82 6.22 36.10
C PRO A 153 -20.46 4.96 36.88
N ARG A 154 -20.24 3.84 36.17
CA ARG A 154 -19.74 2.59 36.77
C ARG A 154 -18.36 2.78 37.38
N GLY A 155 -17.61 3.75 36.88
CA GLY A 155 -16.47 4.32 37.58
C GLY A 155 -15.91 5.53 36.86
N ASN A 156 -14.83 6.08 37.42
CA ASN A 156 -14.14 7.22 36.87
C ASN A 156 -12.62 7.04 36.93
N HIS A 157 -11.92 7.76 36.07
CA HIS A 157 -10.48 7.91 36.10
C HIS A 157 -10.12 9.39 36.01
N ILE A 158 -9.30 9.87 36.95
CA ILE A 158 -8.87 11.27 37.01
C ILE A 158 -7.54 11.41 36.28
N LEU A 159 -7.52 12.30 35.29
CA LEU A 159 -6.35 12.59 34.47
C LEU A 159 -5.53 13.73 35.09
N SER A 160 -4.26 13.82 34.69
CA SER A 160 -3.36 14.90 35.16
C SER A 160 -3.87 16.29 34.72
N SER A 161 -4.47 16.32 33.53
CA SER A 161 -4.97 17.50 32.84
C SER A 161 -6.33 17.20 32.25
N TRP A 162 -7.06 18.24 31.87
CA TRP A 162 -8.38 18.04 31.27
C TRP A 162 -8.24 17.46 29.87
N ALA A 163 -9.17 16.58 29.52
CA ALA A 163 -9.08 15.78 28.31
C ALA A 163 -10.00 16.30 27.22
N MET A 164 -9.57 16.05 25.98
CA MET A 164 -10.02 16.74 24.78
C MET A 164 -10.56 15.77 23.73
N SER A 165 -9.93 14.61 23.59
CA SER A 165 -10.28 13.63 22.58
C SER A 165 -10.35 12.23 23.16
N LEU A 166 -11.10 11.36 22.48
CA LEU A 166 -11.36 9.99 22.89
C LEU A 166 -11.36 9.08 21.66
N ALA A 167 -10.69 7.93 21.76
CA ALA A 167 -10.85 6.81 20.83
C ALA A 167 -10.91 5.50 21.62
N PHE A 168 -11.66 4.52 21.13
CA PHE A 168 -11.87 3.26 21.83
C PHE A 168 -11.74 2.08 20.88
N ASP A 169 -11.14 1.00 21.38
CA ASP A 169 -11.04 -0.28 20.71
C ASP A 169 -11.99 -1.29 21.34
N GLU A 170 -12.99 -1.70 20.56
CA GLU A 170 -14.10 -2.51 21.05
C GLU A 170 -13.68 -3.93 21.45
N LEU A 171 -12.76 -4.52 20.68
CA LEU A 171 -12.32 -5.91 20.87
C LEU A 171 -11.44 -6.04 22.11
N SER A 172 -10.47 -5.14 22.30
CA SER A 172 -9.51 -5.25 23.42
C SER A 172 -9.92 -4.47 24.68
N ARG A 173 -11.02 -3.70 24.60
CA ARG A 173 -11.51 -2.75 25.62
C ARG A 173 -10.44 -1.73 26.03
N GLN A 174 -9.73 -1.24 25.04
CA GLN A 174 -8.68 -0.24 25.18
C GLN A 174 -9.20 1.15 24.83
N CYS A 175 -8.79 2.13 25.60
CA CYS A 175 -9.24 3.51 25.49
C CYS A 175 -8.01 4.43 25.36
N PHE A 176 -8.07 5.33 24.40
CA PHE A 176 -7.06 6.36 24.15
C PHE A 176 -7.68 7.72 24.44
N VAL A 177 -7.09 8.45 25.39
CA VAL A 177 -7.59 9.78 25.79
C VAL A 177 -6.51 10.82 25.59
N GLY A 178 -6.79 11.82 24.76
CA GLY A 178 -5.90 12.96 24.55
C GLY A 178 -6.11 14.03 25.61
N ASP A 179 -5.03 14.52 26.20
CA ASP A 179 -5.06 15.61 27.17
C ASP A 179 -4.74 16.97 26.54
N SER A 180 -4.98 18.03 27.30
CA SER A 180 -4.68 19.43 26.94
C SER A 180 -3.20 19.81 26.98
N ASN A 181 -2.33 18.95 27.51
CA ASN A 181 -0.89 19.17 27.57
C ASN A 181 -0.11 18.43 26.47
N GLY A 182 -0.78 17.64 25.63
CA GLY A 182 -0.18 16.89 24.52
C GLY A 182 0.15 15.42 24.82
N ASN A 183 -0.27 14.90 25.98
CA ASN A 183 -0.15 13.48 26.29
C ASN A 183 -1.40 12.72 25.86
N ILE A 184 -1.19 11.47 25.45
CA ILE A 184 -2.25 10.52 25.18
C ILE A 184 -2.18 9.42 26.24
N HIS A 185 -3.23 9.30 27.03
CA HIS A 185 -3.37 8.27 28.05
C HIS A 185 -3.90 7.00 27.41
N PHE A 186 -3.11 5.94 27.46
CA PHE A 186 -3.49 4.61 27.00
C PHE A 186 -3.97 3.76 28.18
N LEU A 187 -5.26 3.47 28.16
CA LEU A 187 -5.99 2.89 29.27
C LEU A 187 -6.67 1.59 28.83
N ARG A 188 -6.81 0.63 29.75
CA ARG A 188 -7.62 -0.57 29.56
C ARG A 188 -8.74 -0.63 30.57
N ILE A 189 -9.93 -0.97 30.08
CA ILE A 189 -11.10 -1.23 30.91
C ILE A 189 -11.18 -2.73 31.16
N ASN A 190 -10.84 -3.15 32.37
CA ASN A 190 -10.92 -4.57 32.73
C ASN A 190 -12.39 -5.00 32.91
N THR A 191 -12.63 -6.31 32.85
CA THR A 191 -13.95 -6.91 33.09
C THR A 191 -14.54 -6.56 34.45
N ASP A 192 -13.69 -6.27 35.44
CA ASP A 192 -14.08 -5.86 36.80
C ASP A 192 -14.48 -4.38 36.88
N ASN A 193 -14.71 -3.70 35.75
CA ASN A 193 -14.96 -2.26 35.66
C ASN A 193 -13.88 -1.41 36.33
N LYS A 194 -12.64 -1.89 36.40
CA LYS A 194 -11.49 -1.12 36.89
C LYS A 194 -10.63 -0.67 35.71
N PHE A 195 -10.08 0.54 35.83
CA PHE A 195 -9.12 1.07 34.87
C PHE A 195 -7.71 0.60 35.21
N GLN A 196 -6.98 0.18 34.18
CA GLN A 196 -5.54 -0.03 34.24
C GLN A 196 -4.87 0.91 33.26
N ILE A 197 -3.94 1.74 33.76
CA ILE A 197 -3.08 2.55 32.89
C ILE A 197 -2.03 1.62 32.29
N ILE A 198 -1.98 1.52 30.96
CA ILE A 198 -0.95 0.77 30.27
C ILE A 198 0.28 1.67 30.14
N THR A 199 0.15 2.79 29.43
CA THR A 199 1.22 3.77 29.24
C THR A 199 0.66 5.17 28.97
N THR A 200 1.55 6.16 28.95
CA THR A 200 1.24 7.51 28.45
C THR A 200 2.17 7.81 27.29
N LEU A 201 1.59 8.18 26.15
CA LEU A 201 2.34 8.56 24.96
C LEU A 201 2.55 10.07 25.01
N SER A 202 3.80 10.51 24.93
CA SER A 202 4.17 11.92 24.90
C SER A 202 4.95 12.20 23.62
N GLY A 203 4.45 13.14 22.83
CA GLY A 203 5.03 13.50 21.53
C GLY A 203 4.56 14.87 21.06
N HIS A 204 3.34 15.27 21.40
CA HIS A 204 2.84 16.60 21.13
C HIS A 204 3.30 17.62 22.17
N THR A 205 3.40 18.86 21.72
CA THR A 205 3.73 20.04 22.54
C THR A 205 2.49 20.86 22.90
N GLY A 206 1.38 20.66 22.20
CA GLY A 206 0.07 21.24 22.47
C GLY A 206 -1.01 20.18 22.72
N GLY A 207 -2.18 20.60 23.17
CA GLY A 207 -3.30 19.70 23.47
C GLY A 207 -3.74 18.86 22.27
N VAL A 208 -4.06 17.59 22.53
CA VAL A 208 -4.49 16.62 21.50
C VAL A 208 -5.99 16.80 21.26
N GLN A 209 -6.35 17.44 20.14
CA GLN A 209 -7.72 17.80 19.84
C GLN A 209 -8.55 16.61 19.31
N THR A 210 -7.91 15.68 18.60
CA THR A 210 -8.62 14.62 17.88
C THR A 210 -7.79 13.34 17.83
N LEU A 211 -8.47 12.20 17.86
CA LEU A 211 -7.87 10.87 17.77
C LEU A 211 -8.67 10.01 16.79
N SER A 212 -8.00 9.17 16.03
CA SER A 212 -8.62 8.16 15.17
C SER A 212 -7.86 6.83 15.30
N TRP A 213 -8.58 5.74 15.57
CA TRP A 213 -8.01 4.43 15.84
C TRP A 213 -8.28 3.45 14.70
N ASP A 214 -7.22 2.78 14.25
CA ASP A 214 -7.32 1.65 13.32
C ASP A 214 -6.99 0.32 14.03
N PRO A 215 -7.98 -0.55 14.29
CA PRO A 215 -7.77 -1.81 14.99
C PRO A 215 -7.03 -2.85 14.13
N GLU A 216 -7.10 -2.77 12.80
CA GLU A 216 -6.48 -3.79 11.92
C GLU A 216 -4.96 -3.64 11.85
N LEU A 217 -4.48 -2.42 11.66
CA LEU A 217 -3.04 -2.10 11.63
C LEU A 217 -2.47 -1.82 13.03
N GLY A 218 -3.34 -1.58 14.02
CA GLY A 218 -2.92 -1.13 15.35
C GLY A 218 -2.28 0.25 15.33
N TRP A 219 -2.78 1.15 14.47
CA TRP A 219 -2.29 2.51 14.31
C TRP A 219 -3.24 3.50 14.98
N LEU A 220 -2.69 4.39 15.79
CA LEU A 220 -3.41 5.50 16.38
C LEU A 220 -2.96 6.80 15.71
N PHE A 221 -3.89 7.52 15.10
CA PHE A 221 -3.66 8.85 14.55
C PHE A 221 -4.06 9.90 15.57
N SER A 222 -3.17 10.87 15.79
CA SER A 222 -3.38 11.96 16.74
C SER A 222 -3.11 13.30 16.10
N GLY A 223 -4.00 14.26 16.36
CA GLY A 223 -3.89 15.63 15.87
C GLY A 223 -3.89 16.61 17.03
N SER A 224 -2.95 17.55 17.01
CA SER A 224 -2.73 18.49 18.10
C SER A 224 -2.85 19.95 17.67
N PHE A 225 -3.02 20.82 18.67
CA PHE A 225 -2.92 22.27 18.53
C PHE A 225 -1.54 22.76 18.11
N ASP A 226 -0.50 21.94 18.22
CA ASP A 226 0.85 22.28 17.75
C ASP A 226 1.05 22.12 16.23
N THR A 227 -0.05 21.94 15.47
CA THR A 227 -0.10 21.74 14.01
C THR A 227 0.41 20.37 13.53
N SER A 228 0.95 19.55 14.44
CA SER A 228 1.50 18.24 14.10
C SER A 228 0.48 17.12 14.17
N ILE A 229 0.61 16.18 13.24
CA ILE A 229 -0.10 14.91 13.26
C ILE A 229 0.93 13.84 13.65
N VAL A 230 0.62 13.00 14.63
CA VAL A 230 1.48 11.87 14.97
C VAL A 230 0.73 10.56 14.76
N VAL A 231 1.36 9.64 14.04
CA VAL A 231 0.89 8.26 13.86
C VAL A 231 1.68 7.37 14.81
N TRP A 232 0.99 6.73 15.73
CA TRP A 232 1.56 5.83 16.72
C TRP A 232 1.32 4.38 16.31
N ASP A 233 2.40 3.61 16.20
CA ASP A 233 2.32 2.17 16.01
C ASP A 233 2.22 1.46 17.38
N ILE A 234 1.02 1.00 17.71
CA ILE A 234 0.71 0.30 18.96
C ILE A 234 0.72 -1.22 18.73
N GLY A 235 0.32 -1.67 17.54
CA GLY A 235 0.14 -3.09 17.22
C GLY A 235 1.44 -3.88 17.01
N THR A 236 2.52 -3.28 16.48
CA THR A 236 3.73 -4.04 16.13
C THR A 236 4.81 -4.10 17.22
N HIS A 237 4.57 -3.50 18.39
CA HIS A 237 5.51 -3.41 19.53
C HIS A 237 6.86 -2.72 19.24
N LYS A 238 7.04 -2.09 18.08
CA LYS A 238 8.28 -1.35 17.75
C LYS A 238 8.30 0.07 18.33
N GLY A 239 7.15 0.60 18.76
CA GLY A 239 7.03 1.94 19.34
C GLY A 239 7.35 3.05 18.35
N ILE A 240 7.11 2.80 17.06
CA ILE A 240 7.39 3.75 15.98
C ILE A 240 6.37 4.89 16.04
N ALA A 241 6.86 6.12 15.98
CA ALA A 241 6.04 7.32 15.88
C ALA A 241 6.42 8.10 14.61
N LEU A 242 5.45 8.30 13.72
CA LEU A 242 5.63 9.07 12.49
C LEU A 242 4.99 10.45 12.66
N GLU A 243 5.78 11.51 12.52
CA GLU A 243 5.27 12.89 12.54
C GLU A 243 4.92 13.33 11.12
N LEU A 244 3.73 13.90 10.92
CA LEU A 244 3.31 14.54 9.68
C LEU A 244 3.02 16.01 9.95
N ASN A 245 3.67 16.89 9.18
CA ASN A 245 3.51 18.33 9.27
C ASN A 245 3.20 18.92 7.90
N GLY A 246 2.13 19.70 7.82
CA GLY A 246 1.66 20.30 6.57
C GLY A 246 0.72 21.48 6.75
N HIS A 247 -0.06 21.47 7.83
CA HIS A 247 -0.97 22.55 8.18
C HIS A 247 -0.24 23.78 8.74
N SER A 248 -0.89 24.94 8.64
CA SER A 248 -0.33 26.21 9.13
C SER A 248 -0.90 26.64 10.49
N ASP A 249 -2.07 26.15 10.86
CA ASP A 249 -2.72 26.36 12.16
C ASP A 249 -3.12 25.03 12.82
N ARG A 250 -3.63 25.11 14.06
CA ARG A 250 -4.07 23.99 14.89
C ARG A 250 -4.99 23.03 14.16
N LEU A 251 -4.80 21.74 14.42
CA LEU A 251 -5.68 20.70 13.89
C LEU A 251 -7.00 20.67 14.65
N ILE A 252 -8.07 20.50 13.89
CA ILE A 252 -9.44 20.42 14.41
C ILE A 252 -9.89 18.97 14.45
N GLU A 253 -9.73 18.24 13.34
CA GLU A 253 -10.25 16.89 13.22
C GLU A 253 -9.44 16.02 12.26
N ILE A 254 -9.44 14.72 12.55
CA ILE A 254 -8.77 13.68 11.77
C ILE A 254 -9.72 12.52 11.58
N SER A 255 -9.85 12.05 10.34
CA SER A 255 -10.58 10.83 9.99
C SER A 255 -9.73 9.94 9.09
N TYR A 256 -9.57 8.68 9.47
CA TYR A 256 -8.82 7.69 8.70
C TYR A 256 -9.75 6.76 7.92
N ASP A 257 -9.60 6.74 6.59
CA ASP A 257 -10.28 5.80 5.69
C ASP A 257 -9.50 4.49 5.61
N LYS A 258 -10.03 3.44 6.26
CA LYS A 258 -9.40 2.11 6.31
C LYS A 258 -9.34 1.44 4.94
N LEU A 259 -10.41 1.55 4.16
CA LEU A 259 -10.54 0.90 2.85
C LEU A 259 -9.53 1.46 1.85
N ARG A 260 -9.33 2.79 1.87
CA ARG A 260 -8.45 3.49 0.93
C ARG A 260 -7.04 3.75 1.46
N LYS A 261 -6.83 3.56 2.77
CA LYS A 261 -5.58 3.89 3.47
C LYS A 261 -5.20 5.37 3.26
N ILE A 262 -6.19 6.24 3.43
CA ILE A 262 -6.03 7.70 3.31
C ILE A 262 -6.42 8.33 4.64
N LEU A 263 -5.58 9.25 5.12
CA LEU A 263 -5.90 10.08 6.28
C LEU A 263 -6.39 11.44 5.79
N ILE A 264 -7.56 11.85 6.26
CA ILE A 264 -8.13 13.17 6.02
C ILE A 264 -7.97 13.97 7.30
N THR A 265 -7.42 15.16 7.15
CA THR A 265 -7.09 16.05 8.26
C THR A 265 -7.61 17.44 7.97
N CYS A 266 -8.02 18.14 9.01
CA CYS A 266 -8.64 19.44 8.90
C CYS A 266 -8.01 20.39 9.90
N SER A 267 -7.66 21.60 9.45
CA SER A 267 -7.07 22.65 10.29
C SER A 267 -8.02 23.85 10.44
N ALA A 268 -7.81 24.61 11.52
CA ALA A 268 -8.54 25.82 11.82
C ALA A 268 -8.32 26.93 10.77
N ASP A 269 -7.24 26.88 10.01
CA ASP A 269 -6.96 27.80 8.89
C ASP A 269 -7.91 27.58 7.68
N GLY A 270 -8.71 26.51 7.70
CA GLY A 270 -9.59 26.14 6.59
C GLY A 270 -8.95 25.19 5.58
N SER A 271 -7.74 24.71 5.85
CA SER A 271 -7.06 23.72 5.01
C SER A 271 -7.45 22.29 5.37
N ILE A 272 -7.80 21.51 4.34
CA ILE A 272 -7.98 20.06 4.42
C ILE A 272 -6.73 19.40 3.83
N GLY A 273 -6.07 18.55 4.62
CA GLY A 273 -4.95 17.72 4.19
C GLY A 273 -5.40 16.29 3.91
N VAL A 274 -5.08 15.79 2.71
CA VAL A 274 -5.33 14.40 2.29
C VAL A 274 -3.98 13.69 2.19
N TRP A 275 -3.76 12.73 3.09
CA TRP A 275 -2.49 12.04 3.24
C TRP A 275 -2.62 10.58 2.81
N PRO A 276 -1.89 10.15 1.77
CA PRO A 276 -1.84 8.74 1.40
C PRO A 276 -0.97 7.97 2.41
N MET A 277 -1.52 6.94 3.06
CA MET A 277 -0.84 6.11 4.05
C MET A 277 -0.28 4.81 3.48
N ASN A 278 -0.50 4.54 2.19
CA ASN A 278 0.14 3.44 1.46
C ASN A 278 1.65 3.64 1.20
N VAL A 279 2.17 4.85 1.44
CA VAL A 279 3.58 5.20 1.23
C VAL A 279 4.40 4.85 2.48
N ARG A 280 5.61 4.31 2.28
CA ARG A 280 6.56 4.10 3.37
C ARG A 280 7.13 5.44 3.83
N ARG A 281 6.83 5.81 5.08
CA ARG A 281 7.42 6.97 5.76
C ARG A 281 8.47 6.53 6.77
N ASN A 282 9.49 7.37 6.94
CA ASN A 282 10.55 7.17 7.91
C ASN A 282 10.30 7.99 9.16
N GLU A 283 10.83 7.53 10.30
CA GLU A 283 10.80 8.27 11.56
C GLU A 283 11.60 9.56 11.50
N THR A 284 11.19 10.52 12.31
CA THR A 284 11.91 11.78 12.48
C THR A 284 13.19 11.53 13.29
N PRO A 285 14.36 11.99 12.82
CA PRO A 285 15.58 11.87 13.60
C PRO A 285 15.51 12.80 14.82
N LYS A 286 15.92 12.29 15.98
CA LYS A 286 16.07 13.08 17.20
C LYS A 286 17.19 14.12 17.03
N TRP A 287 17.03 15.27 17.66
CA TRP A 287 18.05 16.30 17.66
C TRP A 287 19.26 15.84 18.48
N LEU A 288 20.45 15.97 17.89
CA LEU A 288 21.72 15.71 18.56
C LEU A 288 22.17 16.98 19.26
N GLU A 289 22.46 16.89 20.56
CA GLU A 289 23.08 17.98 21.30
C GLU A 289 24.60 17.97 21.07
N SER A 290 25.19 19.12 20.76
CA SER A 290 26.63 19.29 20.67
C SER A 290 27.04 20.72 20.99
N ASP A 291 28.24 20.90 21.52
CA ASP A 291 28.81 22.21 21.85
C ASP A 291 29.53 22.89 20.67
N HIS A 292 29.71 22.15 19.58
CA HIS A 292 30.36 22.61 18.35
C HIS A 292 29.50 22.21 17.15
N CYS A 293 29.61 22.96 16.06
CA CYS A 293 28.98 22.59 14.80
C CYS A 293 29.58 21.27 14.27
N GLN A 294 28.75 20.25 14.06
CA GLN A 294 29.22 18.92 13.63
C GLN A 294 29.76 18.89 12.18
N ILE A 295 29.73 20.01 11.46
CA ILE A 295 30.23 20.15 10.08
C ILE A 295 31.52 20.97 10.07
N CYS A 296 31.49 22.23 10.52
CA CYS A 296 32.66 23.11 10.52
C CYS A 296 33.46 23.15 11.83
N GLN A 297 33.01 22.43 12.86
CA GLN A 297 33.64 22.34 14.20
C GLN A 297 33.75 23.66 14.98
N LEU A 298 33.15 24.74 14.49
CA LEU A 298 33.10 26.02 15.19
C LEU A 298 32.25 25.92 16.47
N PRO A 299 32.67 26.55 17.58
CA PRO A 299 31.96 26.47 18.86
C PRO A 299 30.63 27.23 18.80
N PHE A 300 29.62 26.69 19.48
CA PHE A 300 28.37 27.42 19.71
C PHE A 300 28.52 28.40 20.87
N PHE A 301 27.62 29.39 20.92
CA PHE A 301 27.65 30.52 21.86
C PHE A 301 27.86 30.17 23.35
N TRP A 302 27.37 29.02 23.83
CA TRP A 302 27.51 28.63 25.24
C TRP A 302 28.85 27.95 25.56
N ASN A 303 29.64 27.56 24.56
CA ASN A 303 30.97 27.00 24.79
C ASN A 303 32.02 28.12 24.89
N ILE A 304 31.88 28.93 25.94
CA ILE A 304 32.71 30.12 26.21
C ILE A 304 34.20 29.75 26.28
N GLN A 305 34.53 28.57 26.84
CA GLN A 305 35.90 28.12 26.96
C GLN A 305 36.55 27.84 25.60
N ALA A 306 35.84 27.19 24.68
CA ALA A 306 36.34 26.98 23.32
C ALA A 306 36.41 28.29 22.52
N MET A 307 35.40 29.16 22.66
CA MET A 307 35.40 30.50 22.03
C MET A 307 36.61 31.34 22.44
N TRP A 308 36.95 31.32 23.73
CA TRP A 308 38.12 32.02 24.26
C TRP A 308 39.44 31.43 23.74
N LYS A 309 39.56 30.09 23.72
CA LYS A 309 40.76 29.40 23.21
C LYS A 309 40.99 29.66 21.71
N GLN A 310 39.92 29.71 20.92
CA GLN A 310 39.99 29.90 19.46
C GLN A 310 39.92 31.37 19.03
N LYS A 311 39.69 32.31 19.95
CA LYS A 311 39.49 33.74 19.69
C LYS A 311 38.40 34.04 18.65
N GLN A 312 37.29 33.31 18.70
CA GLN A 312 36.19 33.43 17.73
C GLN A 312 34.85 33.61 18.44
N LEU A 313 33.94 34.35 17.80
CA LEU A 313 32.56 34.53 18.27
C LEU A 313 31.76 33.24 18.01
N GLY A 314 31.05 32.78 19.04
CA GLY A 314 30.27 31.55 18.97
C GLY A 314 29.04 31.67 18.08
N LEU A 315 28.68 30.57 17.42
CA LEU A 315 27.56 30.54 16.49
C LEU A 315 26.25 30.17 17.20
N ARG A 316 25.12 30.55 16.61
CA ARG A 316 23.80 30.03 16.99
C ARG A 316 23.64 28.60 16.48
N GLN A 317 23.18 27.70 17.35
CA GLN A 317 22.86 26.32 16.97
C GLN A 317 21.51 26.25 16.23
N HIS A 318 21.51 25.47 15.17
CA HIS A 318 20.35 25.01 14.45
C HIS A 318 20.43 23.48 14.32
N HIS A 319 19.32 22.84 13.96
CA HIS A 319 19.27 21.40 13.72
C HIS A 319 18.94 21.12 12.26
N CYS A 320 19.60 20.12 11.68
CA CYS A 320 19.23 19.58 10.37
C CYS A 320 18.04 18.62 10.53
N ARG A 321 16.93 18.85 9.81
CA ARG A 321 15.73 17.99 9.95
C ARG A 321 15.89 16.59 9.35
N ARG A 322 16.75 16.39 8.34
CA ARG A 322 16.99 15.08 7.70
C ARG A 322 17.90 14.15 8.51
N CYS A 323 18.86 14.69 9.26
CA CYS A 323 19.86 13.88 9.98
C CYS A 323 20.01 14.19 11.47
N GLY A 324 19.26 15.15 12.03
CA GLY A 324 19.28 15.51 13.45
C GLY A 324 20.52 16.28 13.94
N ARG A 325 21.53 16.47 13.09
CA ARG A 325 22.81 17.10 13.46
C ARG A 325 22.66 18.55 13.89
N ALA A 326 23.46 18.94 14.89
CA ALA A 326 23.61 20.33 15.32
C ALA A 326 24.59 21.09 14.43
N VAL A 327 24.08 22.12 13.78
CA VAL A 327 24.74 22.85 12.69
C VAL A 327 24.62 24.35 12.87
N CYS A 328 25.59 25.11 12.40
CA CYS A 328 25.52 26.57 12.39
C CYS A 328 24.74 27.08 11.17
N HIS A 329 24.48 28.39 11.13
CA HIS A 329 23.76 29.02 10.03
C HIS A 329 24.46 28.83 8.67
N GLY A 330 25.79 28.99 8.61
CA GLY A 330 26.56 28.82 7.36
C GLY A 330 26.53 27.40 6.79
N CYS A 331 26.46 26.39 7.66
CA CYS A 331 26.39 24.97 7.26
C CYS A 331 24.96 24.47 6.98
N SER A 332 23.94 25.34 7.07
CA SER A 332 22.53 24.97 6.93
C SER A 332 21.71 26.03 6.18
N GLN A 333 22.21 26.47 5.04
CA GLN A 333 21.51 27.47 4.21
C GLN A 333 20.39 26.84 3.37
N THR A 334 20.49 25.54 3.09
CA THR A 334 19.52 24.79 2.29
C THR A 334 18.20 24.56 3.05
N ARG A 335 17.10 24.78 2.35
CA ARG A 335 15.73 24.59 2.85
C ARG A 335 14.90 23.86 1.80
N THR A 336 14.30 22.73 2.17
CA THR A 336 13.51 21.89 1.27
C THR A 336 12.38 21.20 2.03
N LYS A 337 11.37 20.70 1.31
CA LYS A 337 10.38 19.77 1.88
C LYS A 337 11.01 18.38 2.08
N LEU A 338 10.49 17.61 3.02
CA LEU A 338 10.93 16.22 3.29
C LEU A 338 9.72 15.28 3.46
N PRO A 339 8.94 15.02 2.39
CA PRO A 339 7.69 14.27 2.48
C PRO A 339 7.86 12.80 2.89
N SER A 340 9.02 12.19 2.60
CA SER A 340 9.38 10.84 3.06
C SER A 340 9.45 10.71 4.58
N ILE A 341 9.67 11.81 5.30
CA ILE A 341 9.68 11.91 6.77
C ILE A 341 8.38 12.57 7.27
N GLY A 342 7.41 12.82 6.38
CA GLY A 342 6.11 13.44 6.72
C GLY A 342 6.09 14.96 6.70
N TYR A 343 7.16 15.63 6.27
CA TYR A 343 7.26 17.09 6.25
C TYR A 343 6.93 17.69 4.89
N GLU A 344 5.72 18.24 4.78
CA GLU A 344 5.22 18.91 3.59
C GLU A 344 5.52 20.42 3.59
N THR A 345 5.88 20.96 4.75
CA THR A 345 6.41 22.32 4.90
C THR A 345 7.92 22.35 4.70
N VAL A 346 8.43 23.52 4.29
CA VAL A 346 9.86 23.69 4.01
C VAL A 346 10.67 23.65 5.32
N GLN A 347 11.61 22.70 5.42
CA GLN A 347 12.45 22.48 6.58
C GLN A 347 13.91 22.83 6.33
N ARG A 348 14.62 23.20 7.40
CA ARG A 348 16.08 23.46 7.36
C ARG A 348 16.84 22.14 7.33
N ILE A 349 17.78 22.03 6.39
CA ILE A 349 18.69 20.89 6.29
C ILE A 349 20.14 21.39 6.24
N CYS A 350 21.09 20.51 6.53
CA CYS A 350 22.50 20.84 6.34
C CYS A 350 22.88 20.76 4.86
N ASN A 351 23.97 21.45 4.51
CA ASN A 351 24.45 21.50 3.12
C ASN A 351 24.79 20.09 2.57
N ASP A 352 25.31 19.19 3.42
CA ASP A 352 25.61 17.80 3.02
C ASP A 352 24.34 17.02 2.67
N CYS A 353 23.30 17.12 3.50
CA CYS A 353 22.00 16.51 3.24
C CYS A 353 21.33 17.12 2.01
N GLY A 354 21.50 18.43 1.78
CA GLY A 354 20.98 19.13 0.60
C GLY A 354 21.59 18.63 -0.71
N LYS A 355 22.91 18.39 -0.74
CA LYS A 355 23.59 17.79 -1.90
C LYS A 355 23.16 16.35 -2.16
N ALA A 356 22.78 15.61 -1.12
CA ALA A 356 22.37 14.22 -1.20
C ALA A 356 20.86 14.02 -1.46
N LEU A 357 20.08 15.09 -1.67
CA LEU A 357 18.65 14.99 -2.02
C LEU A 357 18.49 14.90 -3.53
N LYS A 358 17.67 13.94 -3.98
CA LYS A 358 17.17 13.90 -5.36
C LYS A 358 15.90 14.74 -5.45
N ASN A 359 15.62 15.35 -6.61
CA ASN A 359 14.43 16.19 -6.80
C ASN A 359 13.12 15.42 -6.49
N GLU A 360 13.04 14.14 -6.84
CA GLU A 360 11.88 13.26 -6.55
C GLU A 360 11.57 13.10 -5.04
N GLU A 361 12.58 13.20 -4.15
CA GLU A 361 12.37 13.09 -2.69
C GLU A 361 11.78 14.36 -2.06
N THR A 362 11.66 15.45 -2.83
CA THR A 362 11.16 16.75 -2.36
C THR A 362 9.71 17.04 -2.76
N VAL A 363 9.13 16.17 -3.61
CA VAL A 363 7.77 16.30 -4.11
C VAL A 363 6.75 15.92 -3.03
N SER A 364 5.80 16.83 -2.79
CA SER A 364 4.75 16.65 -1.78
C SER A 364 3.91 15.40 -2.05
N LEU A 365 3.75 14.55 -1.04
CA LEU A 365 2.94 13.33 -1.12
C LEU A 365 1.48 13.61 -0.71
N ALA A 366 1.29 14.54 0.23
CA ALA A 366 -0.01 14.99 0.68
C ALA A 366 -0.56 16.11 -0.22
N ALA A 367 -1.88 16.15 -0.36
CA ALA A 367 -2.58 17.21 -1.06
C ALA A 367 -3.33 18.09 -0.05
N PHE A 368 -3.22 19.41 -0.19
CA PHE A 368 -3.88 20.38 0.67
C PHE A 368 -4.91 21.19 -0.12
N TYR A 369 -6.10 21.35 0.45
CA TYR A 369 -7.21 22.10 -0.12
C TYR A 369 -7.63 23.20 0.82
N ASP A 370 -7.63 24.43 0.33
CA ASP A 370 -8.09 25.58 1.10
C ASP A 370 -9.59 25.83 0.85
N LEU A 371 -10.39 25.74 1.91
CA LEU A 371 -11.82 26.08 1.90
C LEU A 371 -12.09 27.59 2.12
N ARG A 372 -11.04 28.38 2.41
CA ARG A 372 -11.06 29.81 2.70
C ARG A 372 -11.95 30.20 3.88
N GLN A 373 -12.21 29.25 4.78
CA GLN A 373 -13.10 29.41 5.93
C GLN A 373 -12.57 28.57 7.08
N ALA A 374 -12.53 29.14 8.27
CA ALA A 374 -12.12 28.41 9.46
C ALA A 374 -13.15 27.32 9.80
N ILE A 375 -12.67 26.10 10.01
CA ILE A 375 -13.49 24.90 10.21
C ILE A 375 -13.59 24.60 11.71
N ILE A 376 -14.79 24.28 12.18
CA ILE A 376 -15.08 23.91 13.56
C ILE A 376 -15.12 22.38 13.73
N LYS A 377 -15.65 21.67 12.73
CA LYS A 377 -15.88 20.23 12.75
C LYS A 377 -15.80 19.66 11.33
N MET A 378 -15.29 18.44 11.19
CA MET A 378 -15.26 17.67 9.95
C MET A 378 -15.63 16.21 10.22
N ASP A 379 -16.65 15.72 9.53
CA ASP A 379 -17.02 14.30 9.59
C ASP A 379 -16.84 13.68 8.20
N TYR A 380 -16.39 12.43 8.14
CA TYR A 380 -16.14 11.73 6.87
C TYR A 380 -16.78 10.35 6.85
N ASN A 381 -17.66 10.16 5.89
CA ASN A 381 -18.30 8.89 5.61
C ASN A 381 -17.47 8.09 4.59
N GLN A 382 -16.84 7.04 5.09
CA GLN A 382 -15.95 6.16 4.32
C GLN A 382 -16.67 5.44 3.17
N THR A 383 -17.92 5.02 3.41
CA THR A 383 -18.74 4.25 2.46
C THR A 383 -19.19 5.12 1.29
N LYS A 384 -19.77 6.29 1.58
CA LYS A 384 -20.30 7.21 0.55
C LYS A 384 -19.23 8.12 -0.08
N LYS A 385 -18.00 8.17 0.48
CA LYS A 385 -16.94 9.13 0.08
C LYS A 385 -17.33 10.60 0.27
N ILE A 386 -18.29 10.85 1.15
CA ILE A 386 -18.78 12.20 1.42
C ILE A 386 -18.14 12.67 2.71
N MET A 387 -17.56 13.85 2.66
CA MET A 387 -17.12 14.58 3.84
C MET A 387 -18.05 15.76 4.10
N MET A 388 -18.24 16.06 5.36
CA MET A 388 -18.92 17.25 5.82
C MET A 388 -17.92 18.13 6.55
N THR A 389 -18.01 19.44 6.32
CA THR A 389 -17.29 20.44 7.12
C THR A 389 -18.24 21.51 7.63
N VAL A 390 -18.03 21.95 8.86
CA VAL A 390 -18.77 23.02 9.51
C VAL A 390 -17.87 24.24 9.62
N GLY A 391 -18.26 25.34 9.00
CA GLY A 391 -17.53 26.61 9.05
C GLY A 391 -17.95 27.49 10.22
N THR A 392 -17.03 28.35 10.65
CA THR A 392 -17.29 29.47 11.59
C THR A 392 -18.29 30.50 11.06
N ASP A 393 -18.55 30.50 9.75
CA ASP A 393 -19.56 31.34 9.10
C ASP A 393 -20.99 30.77 9.22
N ARG A 394 -21.18 29.73 10.04
CA ARG A 394 -22.44 29.01 10.26
C ARG A 394 -22.93 28.25 9.02
N THR A 395 -21.98 27.83 8.17
CA THR A 395 -22.30 27.06 6.98
C THR A 395 -21.81 25.63 7.11
N VAL A 396 -22.64 24.68 6.69
CA VAL A 396 -22.29 23.27 6.59
C VAL A 396 -22.10 22.93 5.12
N LYS A 397 -20.90 22.52 4.75
CA LYS A 397 -20.53 22.11 3.39
C LYS A 397 -20.41 20.61 3.33
N ILE A 398 -21.17 20.01 2.43
CA ILE A 398 -21.13 18.59 2.12
C ILE A 398 -20.39 18.45 0.80
N MET A 399 -19.30 17.69 0.80
CA MET A 399 -18.40 17.55 -0.31
C MET A 399 -18.14 16.07 -0.61
N GLU A 400 -18.05 15.73 -1.89
CA GLU A 400 -17.62 14.40 -2.30
C GLU A 400 -16.10 14.40 -2.50
N GLN A 401 -15.43 13.47 -1.84
CA GLN A 401 -14.03 13.21 -2.13
C GLN A 401 -13.96 12.38 -3.41
N GLN A 402 -13.52 13.00 -4.50
CA GLN A 402 -13.25 12.27 -5.74
C GLN A 402 -12.18 11.21 -5.46
N SER A 403 -12.55 9.94 -5.60
CA SER A 403 -11.57 8.86 -5.59
C SER A 403 -10.71 8.97 -6.85
N THR A 404 -9.40 8.76 -6.74
CA THR A 404 -8.52 8.44 -7.88
C THR A 404 -8.83 7.05 -8.45
N SER A 405 -10.11 6.73 -8.61
CA SER A 405 -10.62 5.81 -9.62
C SER A 405 -11.22 6.62 -10.80
N GLY A 406 -10.90 7.91 -10.89
CA GLY A 406 -11.24 8.74 -12.04
C GLY A 406 -10.34 8.38 -13.22
N LYS A 407 -10.96 7.88 -14.30
CA LYS A 407 -10.33 7.60 -15.61
C LYS A 407 -9.25 8.63 -15.92
N ILE A 408 -7.97 8.23 -15.91
CA ILE A 408 -6.91 9.09 -16.42
C ILE A 408 -6.97 8.97 -17.95
N LEU A 409 -7.55 9.98 -18.58
CA LEU A 409 -7.65 10.06 -20.04
C LEU A 409 -6.42 10.81 -20.58
N VAL A 410 -5.78 10.22 -21.58
CA VAL A 410 -4.69 10.84 -22.31
C VAL A 410 -5.06 10.94 -23.79
N THR A 411 -4.73 12.06 -24.42
CA THR A 411 -4.86 12.26 -25.87
C THR A 411 -3.53 11.95 -26.54
N ALA A 412 -3.55 11.15 -27.60
CA ALA A 412 -2.37 10.90 -28.43
C ALA A 412 -1.94 12.16 -29.19
N LEU A 413 -0.73 12.66 -28.95
CA LEU A 413 -0.11 13.76 -29.71
C LEU A 413 0.41 13.29 -31.07
N TYR A 414 0.81 12.01 -31.14
CA TYR A 414 1.40 11.38 -32.32
C TYR A 414 0.82 9.98 -32.52
N THR A 415 0.78 9.52 -33.77
CA THR A 415 0.41 8.13 -34.08
C THR A 415 1.51 7.18 -33.63
N PHE A 416 1.14 6.11 -32.92
CA PHE A 416 2.04 5.05 -32.49
C PHE A 416 1.56 3.71 -33.06
N LYS A 417 2.47 2.97 -33.71
CA LYS A 417 2.21 1.63 -34.26
C LYS A 417 2.99 0.62 -33.44
N ALA A 418 2.27 -0.32 -32.82
CA ALA A 418 2.83 -1.41 -32.06
C ALA A 418 3.76 -2.27 -32.92
N GLN A 419 4.94 -2.60 -32.40
CA GLN A 419 5.86 -3.56 -33.00
C GLN A 419 5.74 -4.94 -32.34
N ASN A 420 5.34 -4.97 -31.07
CA ASN A 420 5.16 -6.18 -30.27
C ASN A 420 3.69 -6.40 -29.93
N THR A 421 3.35 -7.63 -29.53
CA THR A 421 1.96 -8.03 -29.22
C THR A 421 1.43 -7.42 -27.93
N ASP A 422 2.31 -6.96 -27.04
CA ASP A 422 2.00 -6.30 -25.78
C ASP A 422 1.85 -4.77 -25.89
N GLU A 423 2.04 -4.20 -27.08
CA GLU A 423 2.00 -2.76 -27.34
C GLU A 423 0.63 -2.30 -27.91
N LEU A 424 0.18 -1.09 -27.53
CA LEU A 424 -1.07 -0.52 -27.98
C LEU A 424 -0.87 0.37 -29.21
N SER A 425 -1.55 0.09 -30.33
CA SER A 425 -1.54 0.99 -31.49
C SER A 425 -2.65 2.04 -31.41
N PHE A 426 -2.32 3.30 -31.73
CA PHE A 426 -3.28 4.41 -31.76
C PHE A 426 -2.87 5.51 -32.75
N ALA A 427 -3.85 6.28 -33.22
CA ALA A 427 -3.67 7.44 -34.09
C ALA A 427 -3.56 8.74 -33.28
N LYS A 428 -2.97 9.78 -33.89
CA LYS A 428 -3.00 11.13 -33.32
C LYS A 428 -4.44 11.56 -33.03
N ASN A 429 -4.64 12.14 -31.85
CA ASN A 429 -5.88 12.57 -31.22
C ASN A 429 -6.77 11.47 -30.62
N ASP A 430 -6.36 10.20 -30.66
CA ASP A 430 -7.07 9.14 -29.95
C ASP A 430 -7.06 9.37 -28.43
N ILE A 431 -8.17 9.03 -27.76
CA ILE A 431 -8.32 9.16 -26.31
C ILE A 431 -8.13 7.78 -25.68
N ILE A 432 -7.09 7.64 -24.87
CA ILE A 432 -6.69 6.38 -24.25
C ILE A 432 -6.98 6.47 -22.76
N VAL A 433 -7.57 5.40 -22.19
CA VAL A 433 -7.81 5.26 -20.75
C VAL A 433 -6.59 4.60 -20.13
N LEU A 434 -5.84 5.28 -19.27
CA LEU A 434 -4.70 4.66 -18.59
C LEU A 434 -5.18 3.63 -17.54
N THR A 435 -4.68 2.40 -17.64
CA THR A 435 -4.94 1.27 -16.71
C THR A 435 -3.84 1.12 -15.69
N GLN A 436 -2.58 1.23 -16.14
CA GLN A 436 -1.41 1.22 -15.28
C GLN A 436 -0.49 2.37 -15.68
N ALA A 437 -0.34 3.31 -14.77
CA ALA A 437 0.77 4.25 -14.76
C ALA A 437 1.71 3.79 -13.66
N PRO A 438 2.97 3.41 -13.96
CA PRO A 438 4.06 4.20 -13.36
C PRO A 438 5.45 4.15 -14.05
N ILE A 439 6.32 5.07 -13.59
CA ILE A 439 7.73 5.40 -13.94
C ILE A 439 7.82 6.60 -14.89
N GLU A 440 8.34 7.71 -14.36
CA GLU A 440 8.67 8.92 -15.14
C GLU A 440 9.56 8.57 -16.34
N GLY A 441 9.18 9.04 -17.53
CA GLY A 441 9.97 8.87 -18.77
C GLY A 441 9.98 7.46 -19.35
N GLY A 442 8.86 6.71 -19.27
CA GLY A 442 8.78 5.31 -19.69
C GLY A 442 7.63 4.96 -20.65
N TRP A 443 7.34 3.66 -20.71
CA TRP A 443 6.15 3.09 -21.36
C TRP A 443 5.01 3.05 -20.35
N TRP A 444 3.81 3.48 -20.76
CA TRP A 444 2.57 3.45 -19.99
C TRP A 444 1.64 2.37 -20.52
N GLU A 445 0.77 1.82 -19.68
CA GLU A 445 -0.27 0.87 -20.12
C GLU A 445 -1.63 1.56 -20.13
N GLY A 446 -2.35 1.42 -21.23
CA GLY A 446 -3.71 1.92 -21.32
C GLY A 446 -4.59 1.11 -22.24
N THR A 447 -5.89 1.37 -22.15
CA THR A 447 -6.96 0.75 -22.91
C THR A 447 -7.48 1.71 -23.96
N LEU A 448 -7.55 1.24 -25.20
CA LEU A 448 -8.25 1.88 -26.31
C LEU A 448 -9.07 0.81 -27.05
N ASN A 449 -10.37 1.06 -27.28
CA ASN A 449 -11.26 0.14 -28.00
C ASN A 449 -11.21 -1.31 -27.46
N ASN A 450 -11.33 -1.48 -26.15
CA ASN A 450 -11.23 -2.75 -25.44
C ASN A 450 -9.89 -3.50 -25.53
N LYS A 451 -8.86 -2.90 -26.15
CA LYS A 451 -7.50 -3.46 -26.18
C LYS A 451 -6.62 -2.71 -25.20
N THR A 452 -5.97 -3.46 -24.31
CA THR A 452 -4.99 -2.94 -23.35
C THR A 452 -3.58 -3.22 -23.86
N GLY A 453 -2.69 -2.25 -23.79
CA GLY A 453 -1.29 -2.45 -24.18
C GLY A 453 -0.38 -1.29 -23.78
N TRP A 454 0.92 -1.54 -23.91
CA TRP A 454 1.96 -0.58 -23.58
C TRP A 454 2.21 0.43 -24.70
N PHE A 455 2.48 1.67 -24.34
CA PHE A 455 2.88 2.71 -25.30
C PHE A 455 3.82 3.75 -24.69
N PRO A 456 4.62 4.48 -25.49
CA PRO A 456 5.54 5.48 -24.98
C PRO A 456 4.80 6.70 -24.41
N SER A 457 5.15 7.11 -23.19
CA SER A 457 4.55 8.27 -22.51
C SER A 457 4.69 9.60 -23.27
N ASN A 458 5.76 9.78 -24.06
CA ASN A 458 6.00 10.98 -24.85
C ASN A 458 5.09 11.13 -26.08
N TYR A 459 4.27 10.12 -26.39
CA TYR A 459 3.32 10.14 -27.51
C TYR A 459 1.94 10.64 -27.11
N VAL A 460 1.71 10.88 -25.83
CA VAL A 460 0.40 11.25 -25.29
C VAL A 460 0.49 12.46 -24.36
N GLU A 461 -0.59 13.20 -24.23
CA GLU A 461 -0.76 14.30 -23.28
C GLU A 461 -2.01 14.07 -22.45
N GLN A 462 -1.96 14.32 -21.14
CA GLN A 462 -3.11 14.10 -20.27
C GLN A 462 -4.21 15.14 -20.52
N ILE A 463 -5.46 14.68 -20.68
CA ILE A 463 -6.62 15.57 -20.83
C ILE A 463 -6.94 16.17 -19.47
N VAL A 464 -6.43 17.38 -19.22
CA VAL A 464 -6.89 18.22 -18.11
C VAL A 464 -8.23 18.81 -18.53
N LYS A 465 -9.35 18.31 -18.00
CA LYS A 465 -10.66 18.93 -18.22
C LYS A 465 -10.60 20.38 -17.73
N LYS A 466 -10.50 21.32 -18.67
CA LYS A 466 -10.82 22.72 -18.42
C LYS A 466 -12.34 22.78 -18.25
N THR A 467 -12.76 23.32 -17.12
CA THR A 467 -14.15 23.67 -16.84
C THR A 467 -14.72 24.47 -18.00
N ASP A 468 -15.79 23.98 -18.61
CA ASP A 468 -16.89 24.86 -19.05
C ASP A 468 -18.20 24.08 -19.05
N SER A 469 -19.22 24.82 -18.63
CA SER A 469 -20.62 24.50 -18.42
C SER A 469 -21.28 23.51 -19.40
N THR A 470 -21.99 22.51 -18.89
CA THR A 470 -23.38 22.15 -19.27
C THR A 470 -23.97 21.13 -18.29
N PRO A 471 -25.27 21.17 -17.98
CA PRO A 471 -25.90 20.31 -16.97
C PRO A 471 -26.46 18.99 -17.55
N SER A 472 -26.75 18.07 -16.62
CA SER A 472 -27.71 16.95 -16.68
C SER A 472 -27.50 15.81 -17.68
N ILE A 473 -26.75 14.76 -17.28
CA ILE A 473 -27.05 13.33 -17.57
C ILE A 473 -26.41 12.43 -16.47
N HIS A 474 -26.86 12.49 -15.22
CA HIS A 474 -26.28 11.63 -14.15
C HIS A 474 -27.30 10.89 -13.26
N SER A 475 -28.54 10.72 -13.72
CA SER A 475 -29.53 9.87 -13.02
C SER A 475 -29.70 8.47 -13.62
N THR A 476 -29.24 8.21 -14.84
CA THR A 476 -29.41 6.90 -15.52
C THR A 476 -28.17 6.01 -15.46
N ILE A 477 -27.03 6.56 -15.05
CA ILE A 477 -25.72 5.89 -15.10
C ILE A 477 -25.45 5.06 -13.83
N SER A 478 -26.07 5.40 -12.68
CA SER A 478 -25.85 4.70 -11.40
C SER A 478 -26.47 3.31 -11.32
N GLN A 479 -27.52 3.00 -12.10
CA GLN A 479 -28.13 1.67 -12.13
C GLN A 479 -27.32 0.67 -12.97
N GLN A 480 -26.77 1.09 -14.12
CA GLN A 480 -25.96 0.23 -14.98
C GLN A 480 -24.63 -0.20 -14.33
N TYR A 481 -24.01 0.65 -13.50
CA TYR A 481 -22.79 0.27 -12.80
C TYR A 481 -23.05 -0.74 -11.68
N ALA A 482 -24.16 -0.62 -10.93
CA ALA A 482 -24.50 -1.55 -9.85
C ALA A 482 -24.69 -3.01 -10.33
N GLU A 483 -25.33 -3.20 -11.48
CA GLU A 483 -25.51 -4.53 -12.11
C GLU A 483 -24.17 -5.14 -12.55
N VAL A 484 -23.26 -4.33 -13.11
CA VAL A 484 -21.93 -4.79 -13.55
C VAL A 484 -21.05 -5.19 -12.35
N TYR A 485 -21.13 -4.47 -11.23
CA TYR A 485 -20.42 -4.84 -9.99
C TYR A 485 -20.93 -6.16 -9.40
N GLN A 486 -22.26 -6.36 -9.33
CA GLN A 486 -22.86 -7.61 -8.84
C GLN A 486 -22.54 -8.80 -9.74
N HIS A 487 -22.62 -8.62 -11.06
CA HIS A 487 -22.30 -9.67 -12.03
C HIS A 487 -20.83 -10.08 -11.97
N ARG A 488 -19.92 -9.14 -11.70
CA ARG A 488 -18.49 -9.43 -11.49
C ARG A 488 -18.26 -10.31 -10.26
N GLU A 489 -18.91 -10.02 -9.13
CA GLU A 489 -18.76 -10.84 -7.93
C GLU A 489 -19.27 -12.27 -8.16
N THR A 490 -20.41 -12.43 -8.84
CA THR A 490 -20.91 -13.76 -9.24
C THR A 490 -19.92 -14.53 -10.12
N ILE A 491 -19.24 -13.87 -11.06
CA ILE A 491 -18.23 -14.53 -11.92
C ILE A 491 -17.01 -14.99 -11.09
N ILE A 492 -16.60 -14.20 -10.11
CA ILE A 492 -15.47 -14.57 -9.24
C ILE A 492 -15.86 -15.75 -8.34
N GLU A 493 -17.08 -15.73 -7.79
CA GLU A 493 -17.64 -16.83 -7.00
C GLU A 493 -17.74 -18.12 -7.83
N THR A 494 -18.28 -18.04 -9.04
CA THR A 494 -18.37 -19.22 -9.94
C THR A 494 -17.00 -19.76 -10.34
N LEU A 495 -15.99 -18.90 -10.54
CA LEU A 495 -14.60 -19.34 -10.79
C LEU A 495 -14.07 -20.14 -9.59
N PHE A 496 -14.30 -19.66 -8.37
CA PHE A 496 -13.84 -20.28 -7.14
C PHE A 496 -14.57 -21.60 -6.85
N GLU A 497 -15.90 -21.60 -6.91
CA GLU A 497 -16.74 -22.79 -6.73
C GLU A 497 -16.37 -23.87 -7.75
N SER A 498 -16.15 -23.48 -9.01
CA SER A 498 -15.74 -24.42 -10.05
C SER A 498 -14.33 -24.99 -9.82
N GLU A 499 -13.40 -24.22 -9.23
CA GLU A 499 -12.06 -24.71 -8.88
C GLU A 499 -12.13 -25.70 -7.72
N GLN A 500 -12.91 -25.38 -6.68
CA GLN A 500 -13.11 -26.27 -5.54
C GLN A 500 -13.77 -27.59 -5.97
N HIS A 501 -14.79 -27.51 -6.82
CA HIS A 501 -15.48 -28.68 -7.36
C HIS A 501 -14.52 -29.56 -8.18
N TYR A 502 -13.72 -28.95 -9.05
CA TYR A 502 -12.72 -29.65 -9.86
C TYR A 502 -11.68 -30.38 -9.00
N ILE A 503 -11.15 -29.72 -7.95
CA ILE A 503 -10.18 -30.35 -7.03
C ILE A 503 -10.81 -31.56 -6.33
N SER A 504 -12.06 -31.44 -5.86
CA SER A 504 -12.79 -32.52 -5.20
C SER A 504 -13.04 -33.71 -6.15
N GLU A 505 -13.46 -33.42 -7.40
CA GLU A 505 -13.71 -34.43 -8.42
C GLU A 505 -12.43 -35.19 -8.81
N LEU A 506 -11.31 -34.45 -8.99
CA LEU A 506 -10.02 -35.04 -9.35
C LEU A 506 -9.43 -35.89 -8.20
N ASP A 507 -9.50 -35.39 -6.96
CA ASP A 507 -9.03 -36.11 -5.77
C ASP A 507 -9.81 -37.42 -5.58
N ASN A 508 -11.14 -37.35 -5.69
CA ASN A 508 -12.02 -38.52 -5.62
C ASN A 508 -11.69 -39.54 -6.72
N PHE A 509 -11.51 -39.08 -7.97
CA PHE A 509 -11.14 -39.95 -9.08
C PHE A 509 -9.80 -40.67 -8.86
N ILE A 510 -8.78 -39.95 -8.40
CA ILE A 510 -7.44 -40.51 -8.14
C ILE A 510 -7.53 -41.58 -7.03
N SER A 511 -8.21 -41.28 -5.93
CA SER A 511 -8.27 -42.18 -4.77
C SER A 511 -9.17 -43.40 -4.98
N THR A 512 -10.31 -43.25 -5.67
CA THR A 512 -11.32 -44.32 -5.77
C THR A 512 -11.16 -45.20 -7.00
N ILE A 513 -10.69 -44.65 -8.12
CA ILE A 513 -10.64 -45.37 -9.40
C ILE A 513 -9.19 -45.60 -9.83
N LEU A 514 -8.38 -44.54 -9.90
CA LEU A 514 -7.06 -44.61 -10.55
C LEU A 514 -6.02 -45.42 -9.73
N GLN A 515 -5.89 -45.17 -8.43
CA GLN A 515 -4.94 -45.89 -7.57
C GLN A 515 -5.27 -47.40 -7.45
N PRO A 516 -6.53 -47.82 -7.21
CA PRO A 516 -6.89 -49.24 -7.20
C PRO A 516 -6.68 -49.91 -8.57
N LEU A 517 -7.01 -49.22 -9.67
CA LEU A 517 -6.83 -49.73 -11.02
C LEU A 517 -5.35 -49.92 -11.36
N ALA A 518 -4.49 -48.98 -10.97
CA ALA A 518 -3.04 -49.11 -11.11
C ALA A 518 -2.51 -50.34 -10.34
N HIS A 519 -2.98 -50.56 -9.11
CA HIS A 519 -2.58 -51.71 -8.29
C HIS A 519 -3.03 -53.06 -8.89
N ILE A 520 -4.25 -53.15 -9.41
CA ILE A 520 -4.76 -54.39 -10.03
C ILE A 520 -4.00 -54.70 -11.32
N LEU A 521 -3.73 -53.68 -12.14
CA LEU A 521 -3.00 -53.86 -13.40
C LEU A 521 -1.53 -54.22 -13.17
N SER A 522 -0.87 -53.66 -12.15
CA SER A 522 0.52 -53.99 -11.79
C SER A 522 0.69 -55.42 -11.26
N THR A 523 -0.35 -56.01 -10.67
CA THR A 523 -0.31 -57.34 -10.04
C THR A 523 -0.57 -58.48 -11.03
N SER A 524 -0.99 -58.17 -12.27
CA SER A 524 -1.37 -59.16 -13.27
C SER A 524 -0.20 -59.58 -14.19
N SER A 525 -0.01 -60.89 -14.39
CA SER A 525 1.21 -61.52 -14.94
C SER A 525 1.46 -61.39 -16.46
N GLN A 526 0.54 -60.80 -17.22
CA GLN A 526 0.77 -60.43 -18.62
C GLN A 526 1.23 -58.97 -18.68
N THR A 527 2.29 -58.65 -19.44
CA THR A 527 2.87 -57.31 -19.69
C THR A 527 2.31 -56.16 -18.82
N PRO A 528 3.05 -55.67 -17.80
CA PRO A 528 2.53 -54.65 -16.88
C PRO A 528 2.20 -53.36 -17.63
N LEU A 529 0.95 -52.91 -17.55
CA LEU A 529 0.54 -51.62 -18.08
C LEU A 529 1.00 -50.55 -17.09
N TYR A 530 2.08 -49.84 -17.40
CA TYR A 530 2.55 -48.75 -16.55
C TYR A 530 1.64 -47.54 -16.72
N LEU A 531 0.80 -47.30 -15.72
CA LEU A 531 0.00 -46.09 -15.61
C LEU A 531 0.73 -45.14 -14.67
N ASP A 532 1.27 -44.06 -15.21
CA ASP A 532 2.00 -43.06 -14.42
C ASP A 532 0.99 -42.19 -13.65
N VAL A 533 0.71 -42.56 -12.39
CA VAL A 533 -0.20 -41.82 -11.50
C VAL A 533 0.42 -40.49 -11.03
N HIS A 534 1.74 -40.36 -11.11
CA HIS A 534 2.48 -39.26 -10.49
C HIS A 534 2.09 -37.87 -11.04
N ILE A 535 1.80 -37.79 -12.34
CA ILE A 535 1.49 -36.51 -13.00
C ILE A 535 0.13 -35.95 -12.58
N LEU A 536 -0.85 -36.83 -12.33
CA LEU A 536 -2.16 -36.41 -11.82
C LEU A 536 -2.08 -35.93 -10.37
N ASP A 537 -1.22 -36.55 -9.55
CA ASP A 537 -0.91 -36.06 -8.19
C ASP A 537 -0.18 -34.71 -8.21
N GLU A 538 0.73 -34.50 -9.15
CA GLU A 538 1.42 -33.22 -9.34
C GLU A 538 0.44 -32.11 -9.77
N LEU A 539 -0.47 -32.43 -10.70
CA LEU A 539 -1.53 -31.53 -11.15
C LEU A 539 -2.49 -31.18 -10.00
N LEU A 540 -2.88 -32.16 -9.17
CA LEU A 540 -3.71 -31.92 -7.99
C LEU A 540 -3.04 -30.99 -6.97
N LYS A 541 -1.74 -31.18 -6.70
CA LYS A 541 -0.95 -30.28 -5.83
C LYS A 541 -0.93 -28.86 -6.36
N PHE A 542 -0.72 -28.72 -7.68
CA PHE A 542 -0.75 -27.43 -8.35
C PHE A 542 -2.10 -26.72 -8.18
N HIS A 543 -3.22 -27.40 -8.43
CA HIS A 543 -4.55 -26.80 -8.31
C HIS A 543 -4.91 -26.43 -6.86
N ARG A 544 -4.48 -27.22 -5.87
CA ARG A 544 -4.61 -26.86 -4.45
C ARG A 544 -3.84 -25.58 -4.11
N GLN A 545 -2.64 -25.39 -4.68
CA GLN A 545 -1.86 -24.16 -4.50
C GLN A 545 -2.52 -22.96 -5.17
N LEU A 546 -3.00 -23.13 -6.41
CA LEU A 546 -3.75 -22.09 -7.14
C LEU A 546 -4.99 -21.64 -6.35
N PHE A 547 -5.76 -22.59 -5.81
CA PHE A 547 -6.95 -22.31 -5.00
C PHE A 547 -6.62 -21.49 -3.75
N HIS A 548 -5.52 -21.79 -3.06
CA HIS A 548 -5.09 -21.02 -1.90
C HIS A 548 -4.73 -19.57 -2.26
N MET A 549 -3.98 -19.39 -3.36
CA MET A 549 -3.61 -18.06 -3.88
C MET A 549 -4.84 -17.24 -4.28
N LEU A 550 -5.82 -17.86 -4.95
CA LEU A 550 -7.09 -17.22 -5.30
C LEU A 550 -7.89 -16.82 -4.04
N ARG A 551 -7.93 -17.69 -3.02
CA ARG A 551 -8.62 -17.41 -1.75
C ARG A 551 -8.03 -16.20 -1.00
N ASP A 552 -6.71 -16.08 -0.97
CA ASP A 552 -6.03 -14.99 -0.27
C ASP A 552 -6.21 -13.63 -0.98
N SER A 553 -6.38 -13.64 -2.30
CA SER A 553 -6.58 -12.44 -3.11
C SER A 553 -7.93 -11.74 -2.91
N MET A 554 -8.97 -12.49 -2.55
CA MET A 554 -10.31 -11.95 -2.25
C MET A 554 -10.31 -10.95 -1.09
N LYS A 555 -9.32 -11.03 -0.19
CA LYS A 555 -9.23 -10.15 0.98
C LYS A 555 -8.52 -8.82 0.71
N SER A 556 -7.78 -8.69 -0.39
CA SER A 556 -6.78 -7.61 -0.53
C SER A 556 -6.83 -6.81 -1.83
N GLN A 557 -7.46 -7.32 -2.90
CA GLN A 557 -7.89 -6.65 -4.14
C GLN A 557 -8.04 -7.76 -5.21
N HIS A 558 -9.15 -7.78 -5.96
CA HIS A 558 -9.48 -8.82 -6.95
C HIS A 558 -8.55 -8.78 -8.19
N CYS A 559 -7.27 -9.11 -8.05
CA CYS A 559 -6.28 -9.18 -9.14
C CYS A 559 -6.11 -10.63 -9.65
N ILE A 560 -7.18 -11.20 -10.19
CA ILE A 560 -7.25 -12.62 -10.58
C ILE A 560 -6.32 -12.91 -11.76
N GLY A 561 -6.31 -12.04 -12.78
CA GLY A 561 -5.46 -12.17 -13.96
C GLY A 561 -3.97 -12.21 -13.60
N GLY A 562 -3.55 -11.39 -12.63
CA GLY A 562 -2.18 -11.40 -12.10
C GLY A 562 -1.75 -12.75 -11.52
N ILE A 563 -2.66 -13.45 -10.82
CA ILE A 563 -2.38 -14.76 -10.20
C ILE A 563 -2.20 -15.84 -11.28
N PHE A 564 -3.08 -15.88 -12.28
CA PHE A 564 -2.97 -16.82 -13.39
C PHE A 564 -1.64 -16.64 -14.15
N LEU A 565 -1.17 -15.41 -14.36
CA LEU A 565 0.13 -15.14 -14.97
C LEU A 565 1.31 -15.54 -14.06
N GLN A 566 1.20 -15.36 -12.75
CA GLN A 566 2.23 -15.78 -11.79
C GLN A 566 2.43 -17.30 -11.79
N VAL A 567 1.32 -18.04 -11.91
CA VAL A 567 1.29 -19.50 -11.80
C VAL A 567 1.57 -20.18 -13.16
N ALA A 568 1.29 -19.51 -14.27
CA ALA A 568 1.48 -19.99 -15.65
C ALA A 568 2.81 -20.73 -15.95
N PRO A 569 4.00 -20.28 -15.49
CA PRO A 569 5.27 -20.96 -15.77
C PRO A 569 5.37 -22.35 -15.14
N THR A 570 4.72 -22.55 -13.99
CA THR A 570 4.69 -23.85 -13.30
C THR A 570 3.66 -24.79 -13.90
N PHE A 571 2.56 -24.25 -14.40
CA PHE A 571 1.46 -25.03 -14.97
C PHE A 571 1.79 -25.65 -16.32
N LYS A 572 2.43 -24.86 -17.20
CA LYS A 572 2.71 -25.21 -18.59
C LYS A 572 3.41 -26.58 -18.77
N PRO A 573 4.55 -26.89 -18.11
CA PRO A 573 5.22 -28.17 -18.32
C PRO A 573 4.39 -29.37 -17.83
N ILE A 574 3.63 -29.20 -16.74
CA ILE A 574 2.78 -30.25 -16.18
C ILE A 574 1.67 -30.61 -17.18
N ILE A 575 0.96 -29.59 -17.70
CA ILE A 575 -0.16 -29.82 -18.63
C ILE A 575 0.30 -30.31 -20.01
N GLU A 576 1.45 -29.83 -20.52
CA GLU A 576 2.02 -30.34 -21.78
C GLU A 576 2.39 -31.82 -21.66
N THR A 577 3.03 -32.20 -20.55
CA THR A 577 3.37 -33.61 -20.27
C THR A 577 2.10 -34.46 -20.14
N TYR A 578 1.08 -33.95 -19.46
CA TYR A 578 -0.21 -34.63 -19.32
C TYR A 578 -0.92 -34.80 -20.67
N CYS A 579 -1.02 -33.75 -21.50
CA CYS A 579 -1.65 -33.82 -22.82
C CYS A 579 -0.96 -34.85 -23.72
N TYR A 580 0.38 -34.90 -23.71
CA TYR A 580 1.13 -35.90 -24.45
C TYR A 580 0.85 -37.33 -23.95
N GLN A 581 0.87 -37.54 -22.63
CA GLN A 581 0.62 -38.86 -22.05
C GLN A 581 -0.83 -39.32 -22.17
N HIS A 582 -1.80 -38.42 -22.07
CA HIS A 582 -3.23 -38.72 -22.16
C HIS A 582 -3.58 -39.45 -23.46
N ALA A 583 -3.05 -38.99 -24.61
CA ALA A 583 -3.23 -39.66 -25.90
C ALA A 583 -2.71 -41.12 -25.87
N LYS A 584 -1.53 -41.33 -25.26
CA LYS A 584 -0.94 -42.66 -25.08
C LYS A 584 -1.80 -43.55 -24.17
N ILE A 585 -2.32 -43.00 -23.08
CA ILE A 585 -3.16 -43.73 -22.13
C ILE A 585 -4.46 -44.18 -22.80
N LEU A 586 -5.15 -43.28 -23.52
CA LEU A 586 -6.38 -43.63 -24.24
C LEU A 586 -6.15 -44.70 -25.30
N PHE A 587 -5.06 -44.59 -26.05
CA PHE A 587 -4.68 -45.60 -27.04
C PHE A 587 -4.47 -46.97 -26.40
N LEU A 588 -3.70 -47.04 -25.29
CA LEU A 588 -3.46 -48.26 -24.55
C LEU A 588 -4.74 -48.84 -23.92
N PHE A 589 -5.65 -47.97 -23.47
CA PHE A 589 -6.91 -48.37 -22.88
C PHE A 589 -7.85 -48.99 -23.92
N ASN A 590 -7.94 -48.38 -25.10
CA ASN A 590 -8.74 -48.93 -26.19
C ASN A 590 -8.21 -50.26 -26.72
N HIS A 591 -6.90 -50.45 -26.78
CA HIS A 591 -6.29 -51.72 -27.19
C HIS A 591 -6.46 -52.85 -26.16
N ASN A 592 -6.61 -52.52 -24.88
CA ASN A 592 -6.75 -53.48 -23.78
C ASN A 592 -8.12 -53.38 -23.09
N LYS A 593 -9.16 -53.00 -23.84
CA LYS A 593 -10.49 -52.68 -23.30
C LYS A 593 -11.05 -53.77 -22.39
N ASP A 594 -10.98 -55.04 -22.80
CA ASP A 594 -11.54 -56.17 -22.05
C ASP A 594 -10.80 -56.39 -20.72
N ARG A 595 -9.49 -56.16 -20.70
CA ARG A 595 -8.66 -56.31 -19.50
C ARG A 595 -8.97 -55.22 -18.46
N ILE A 596 -9.24 -54.00 -18.94
CA ILE A 596 -9.63 -52.87 -18.09
C ILE A 596 -11.06 -53.04 -17.58
N LEU A 597 -11.98 -53.50 -18.42
CA LEU A 597 -13.36 -53.77 -18.00
C LEU A 597 -13.40 -54.84 -16.87
N ASN A 598 -12.57 -55.87 -16.98
CA ASN A 598 -12.39 -56.90 -15.95
C ASN A 598 -11.68 -56.39 -14.68
N ALA A 599 -10.86 -55.35 -14.77
CA ALA A 599 -10.24 -54.73 -13.61
C ALA A 599 -11.22 -53.76 -12.91
N LEU A 600 -12.00 -53.02 -13.67
CA LEU A 600 -13.03 -52.10 -13.17
C LEU A 600 -14.15 -52.84 -12.45
N SER A 601 -14.59 -54.00 -12.97
CA SER A 601 -15.60 -54.83 -12.30
C SER A 601 -15.16 -55.37 -10.92
N LYS A 602 -13.85 -55.43 -10.66
CA LYS A 602 -13.30 -55.80 -9.35
C LYS A 602 -13.26 -54.63 -8.36
N ILE A 603 -13.24 -53.39 -8.86
CA ILE A 603 -13.21 -52.18 -8.04
C ILE A 603 -14.63 -51.78 -7.64
N ASP A 604 -15.57 -51.84 -8.58
CA ASP A 604 -16.98 -51.57 -8.33
C ASP A 604 -17.85 -52.73 -8.85
N PRO A 605 -18.21 -53.70 -7.97
CA PRO A 605 -19.04 -54.84 -8.35
C PRO A 605 -20.53 -54.49 -8.50
N SER A 606 -20.94 -53.23 -8.26
CA SER A 606 -22.34 -52.81 -8.31
C SER A 606 -22.80 -52.22 -9.65
N ASN A 607 -21.87 -51.98 -10.60
CA ASN A 607 -22.14 -51.36 -11.91
C ASN A 607 -21.66 -52.24 -13.08
N GLU A 608 -22.50 -53.16 -13.57
CA GLU A 608 -22.17 -54.15 -14.61
C GLU A 608 -22.02 -53.61 -16.07
N ASN A 609 -21.88 -52.31 -16.32
CA ASN A 609 -21.97 -51.80 -17.71
C ASN A 609 -20.82 -50.92 -18.18
N ASN A 610 -20.61 -50.92 -19.51
CA ASN A 610 -19.75 -50.03 -20.33
C ASN A 610 -19.73 -48.55 -19.89
N ASN A 611 -20.71 -48.11 -19.09
CA ASN A 611 -20.80 -46.78 -18.49
C ASN A 611 -19.61 -46.44 -17.58
N THR A 612 -19.06 -47.39 -16.81
CA THR A 612 -17.88 -47.14 -15.95
C THR A 612 -16.61 -46.90 -16.77
N TYR A 613 -16.44 -47.62 -17.88
CA TYR A 613 -15.34 -47.40 -18.83
C TYR A 613 -15.45 -46.04 -19.53
N ILE A 614 -16.67 -45.63 -19.92
CA ILE A 614 -16.91 -44.30 -20.48
C ILE A 614 -16.65 -43.20 -19.43
N GLN A 615 -17.06 -43.43 -18.18
CA GLN A 615 -16.81 -42.52 -17.07
C GLN A 615 -15.30 -42.40 -16.75
N LEU A 616 -14.53 -43.49 -16.90
CA LEU A 616 -13.07 -43.49 -16.79
C LEU A 616 -12.41 -42.63 -17.90
N ILE A 617 -12.85 -42.79 -19.15
CA ILE A 617 -12.34 -41.94 -20.26
C ILE A 617 -12.72 -40.48 -20.01
N LYS A 618 -13.95 -40.22 -19.58
CA LYS A 618 -14.43 -38.87 -19.26
C LYS A 618 -13.63 -38.23 -18.12
N SER A 619 -13.33 -38.98 -17.06
CA SER A 619 -12.54 -38.49 -15.93
C SER A 619 -11.07 -38.25 -16.29
N LEU A 620 -10.47 -39.04 -17.17
CA LEU A 620 -9.16 -38.75 -17.75
C LEU A 620 -9.17 -37.49 -18.64
N SER A 621 -10.31 -37.08 -19.20
CA SER A 621 -10.40 -35.82 -19.95
C SER A 621 -10.56 -34.57 -19.05
N LEU A 622 -10.77 -34.73 -17.73
CA LEU A 622 -11.07 -33.61 -16.81
C LEU A 622 -10.01 -32.50 -16.83
N PRO A 623 -8.69 -32.76 -16.75
CA PRO A 623 -7.69 -31.69 -16.75
C PRO A 623 -7.63 -30.90 -18.07
N ILE A 624 -7.93 -31.55 -19.19
CA ILE A 624 -7.98 -30.91 -20.51
C ILE A 624 -9.20 -30.00 -20.59
N ASN A 625 -10.37 -30.50 -20.15
CA ASN A 625 -11.60 -29.70 -20.12
C ASN A 625 -11.47 -28.52 -19.15
N ARG A 626 -10.72 -28.67 -18.03
CA ARG A 626 -10.44 -27.56 -17.10
C ARG A 626 -9.59 -26.48 -17.75
N LEU A 627 -8.56 -26.87 -18.53
CA LEU A 627 -7.73 -25.93 -19.28
C LEU A 627 -8.57 -25.10 -20.27
N GLU A 628 -9.46 -25.74 -21.04
CA GLU A 628 -10.36 -25.07 -21.96
C GLU A 628 -11.29 -24.07 -21.24
N ARG A 629 -11.78 -24.46 -20.06
CA ARG A 629 -12.66 -23.61 -19.23
C ARG A 629 -11.94 -22.41 -18.63
N TYR A 630 -10.64 -22.46 -18.36
CA TYR A 630 -9.91 -21.27 -17.91
C TYR A 630 -9.88 -20.17 -18.98
N ALA A 631 -9.71 -20.55 -20.25
CA ALA A 631 -9.69 -19.59 -21.34
C ALA A 631 -11.05 -18.89 -21.49
N SER A 632 -12.18 -19.59 -21.27
CA SER A 632 -13.50 -18.97 -21.31
C SER A 632 -13.79 -18.11 -20.07
N LEU A 633 -13.50 -18.62 -18.86
CA LEU A 633 -13.74 -17.88 -17.60
C LEU A 633 -12.93 -16.59 -17.52
N LEU A 634 -11.67 -16.59 -17.98
CA LEU A 634 -10.84 -15.38 -18.00
C LEU A 634 -11.33 -14.35 -19.03
N LYS A 635 -11.93 -14.80 -20.13
CA LYS A 635 -12.57 -13.90 -21.11
C LYS A 635 -13.86 -13.29 -20.57
N GLU A 636 -14.69 -14.08 -19.88
CA GLU A 636 -15.90 -13.59 -19.21
C GLU A 636 -15.56 -12.61 -18.08
N TYR A 637 -14.51 -12.91 -17.31
CA TYR A 637 -13.96 -11.99 -16.32
C TYR A 637 -13.51 -10.68 -16.96
N LEU A 638 -12.72 -10.74 -18.04
CA LEU A 638 -12.25 -9.55 -18.78
C LEU A 638 -13.41 -8.70 -19.35
N TYR A 639 -14.46 -9.34 -19.87
CA TYR A 639 -15.61 -8.64 -20.42
C TYR A 639 -16.33 -7.77 -19.37
N ASN A 640 -16.34 -8.25 -18.12
CA ASN A 640 -16.98 -7.57 -17.00
C ASN A 640 -16.02 -6.70 -16.17
N LEU A 641 -14.75 -6.57 -16.61
CA LEU A 641 -13.83 -5.60 -16.05
C LEU A 641 -14.04 -4.23 -16.67
N GLU A 642 -14.04 -3.19 -15.83
CA GLU A 642 -14.04 -1.81 -16.29
C GLU A 642 -12.74 -1.47 -17.04
N GLU A 643 -12.80 -0.55 -18.00
CA GLU A 643 -11.65 -0.16 -18.84
C GLU A 643 -10.45 0.39 -18.06
N PHE A 644 -10.67 0.87 -16.83
CA PHE A 644 -9.66 1.45 -15.94
C PHE A 644 -9.25 0.49 -14.81
N HIS A 645 -9.76 -0.74 -14.78
CA HIS A 645 -9.42 -1.70 -13.74
C HIS A 645 -7.95 -2.11 -13.84
N VAL A 646 -7.22 -2.08 -12.72
CA VAL A 646 -5.77 -2.36 -12.66
C VAL A 646 -5.43 -3.75 -13.22
N ASP A 647 -6.32 -4.71 -13.01
CA ASP A 647 -6.14 -6.10 -13.45
C ASP A 647 -6.57 -6.34 -14.91
N ARG A 648 -7.15 -5.36 -15.61
CA ARG A 648 -7.65 -5.53 -16.99
C ARG A 648 -6.54 -6.01 -17.94
N GLY A 649 -5.38 -5.37 -17.91
CA GLY A 649 -4.23 -5.76 -18.73
C GLY A 649 -3.70 -7.16 -18.38
N ASN A 650 -3.66 -7.50 -17.09
CA ASN A 650 -3.24 -8.84 -16.65
C ASN A 650 -4.26 -9.92 -17.05
N ALA A 651 -5.55 -9.65 -16.90
CA ALA A 651 -6.63 -10.55 -17.27
C ALA A 651 -6.65 -10.82 -18.79
N GLN A 652 -6.42 -9.79 -19.61
CA GLN A 652 -6.29 -9.93 -21.07
C GLN A 652 -5.11 -10.85 -21.42
N ARG A 653 -3.91 -10.57 -20.86
CA ARG A 653 -2.72 -11.42 -21.08
C ARG A 653 -2.92 -12.85 -20.59
N ALA A 654 -3.58 -13.03 -19.44
CA ALA A 654 -3.91 -14.36 -18.93
C ALA A 654 -4.87 -15.10 -19.86
N ALA A 655 -5.95 -14.45 -20.32
CA ALA A 655 -6.92 -15.06 -21.22
C ALA A 655 -6.30 -15.50 -22.56
N GLU A 656 -5.42 -14.67 -23.13
CA GLU A 656 -4.67 -14.99 -24.35
C GLU A 656 -3.71 -16.17 -24.12
N TYR A 657 -2.91 -16.12 -23.05
CA TYR A 657 -1.95 -17.18 -22.71
C TYR A 657 -2.62 -18.55 -22.53
N TYR A 658 -3.73 -18.61 -21.77
CA TYR A 658 -4.44 -19.87 -21.54
C TYR A 658 -5.19 -20.36 -22.79
N ALA A 659 -5.58 -19.47 -23.70
CA ALA A 659 -6.10 -19.86 -25.01
C ALA A 659 -5.00 -20.48 -25.90
N GLU A 660 -3.79 -19.89 -25.93
CA GLU A 660 -2.64 -20.46 -26.63
C GLU A 660 -2.22 -21.81 -26.04
N LEU A 661 -2.21 -21.93 -24.70
CA LEU A 661 -1.88 -23.18 -24.01
C LEU A 661 -2.87 -24.30 -24.36
N THR A 662 -4.16 -23.99 -24.48
CA THR A 662 -5.19 -24.93 -24.98
C THR A 662 -4.85 -25.41 -26.40
N SER A 663 -4.47 -24.50 -27.31
CA SER A 663 -4.08 -24.85 -28.68
C SER A 663 -2.84 -25.76 -28.68
N CYS A 664 -1.82 -25.41 -27.90
CA CYS A 664 -0.59 -26.19 -27.78
C CYS A 664 -0.87 -27.60 -27.21
N GLY A 665 -1.71 -27.72 -26.18
CA GLY A 665 -2.12 -29.01 -25.63
C GLY A 665 -2.87 -29.90 -26.65
N ALA A 666 -3.68 -29.30 -27.52
CA ALA A 666 -4.33 -30.01 -28.62
C ALA A 666 -3.33 -30.48 -29.69
N GLU A 667 -2.31 -29.68 -30.01
CA GLU A 667 -1.23 -30.06 -30.93
C GLU A 667 -0.40 -31.23 -30.38
N TRP A 668 -0.02 -31.20 -29.10
CA TRP A 668 0.71 -32.29 -28.45
C TRP A 668 -0.06 -33.62 -28.47
N ARG A 669 -1.39 -33.57 -28.25
CA ARG A 669 -2.25 -34.76 -28.37
C ARG A 669 -2.28 -35.31 -29.79
N LYS A 670 -2.59 -34.46 -30.77
CA LYS A 670 -2.62 -34.84 -32.19
C LYS A 670 -1.30 -35.44 -32.65
N ARG A 671 -0.18 -34.84 -32.20
CA ARG A 671 1.17 -35.33 -32.49
C ARG A 671 1.38 -36.74 -31.94
N LYS A 672 0.94 -37.01 -30.70
CA LYS A 672 1.10 -38.34 -30.09
C LYS A 672 0.13 -39.37 -30.67
N GLU A 673 -1.09 -39.00 -31.00
CA GLU A 673 -2.04 -39.84 -31.74
C GLU A 673 -1.45 -40.27 -33.09
N TRP A 674 -0.90 -39.31 -33.84
CA TRP A 674 -0.21 -39.57 -35.10
C TRP A 674 0.99 -40.51 -34.95
N GLU A 675 1.81 -40.32 -33.91
CA GLU A 675 2.94 -41.20 -33.61
C GLU A 675 2.48 -42.65 -33.34
N LEU A 676 1.42 -42.82 -32.57
CA LEU A 676 0.86 -44.13 -32.22
C LEU A 676 0.19 -44.80 -33.43
N ASP A 677 -0.55 -44.05 -34.24
CA ASP A 677 -1.16 -44.55 -35.47
C ASP A 677 -0.11 -45.11 -36.43
N ILE A 678 1.05 -44.45 -36.58
CA ILE A 678 2.15 -44.95 -37.41
C ILE A 678 2.73 -46.24 -36.84
N LEU A 679 3.04 -46.27 -35.54
CA LEU A 679 3.65 -47.44 -34.91
C LEU A 679 2.74 -48.68 -34.93
N HIS A 680 1.42 -48.49 -35.06
CA HIS A 680 0.42 -49.56 -35.09
C HIS A 680 -0.20 -49.80 -36.46
N SER A 681 0.19 -49.04 -37.49
CA SER A 681 -0.22 -49.26 -38.88
C SER A 681 0.45 -50.48 -39.50
N THR A 682 -0.14 -51.01 -40.57
CA THR A 682 0.42 -52.10 -41.37
C THR A 682 1.54 -51.56 -42.27
N ILE A 683 2.80 -51.90 -41.93
CA ILE A 683 3.98 -51.50 -42.70
C ILE A 683 4.49 -52.68 -43.53
N HIS A 684 4.67 -52.48 -44.84
CA HIS A 684 5.13 -53.51 -45.78
C HIS A 684 6.56 -53.22 -46.28
N GLY A 685 7.50 -54.14 -46.17
CA GLY A 685 8.89 -53.92 -46.59
C GLY A 685 9.85 -55.06 -46.22
N LEU A 686 11.15 -54.91 -46.55
CA LEU A 686 12.13 -56.00 -46.55
C LEU A 686 12.20 -56.77 -45.21
N ASP A 687 11.81 -58.05 -45.31
CA ASP A 687 11.79 -59.13 -44.33
C ASP A 687 10.97 -58.85 -43.06
N SER A 688 9.81 -59.50 -43.04
CA SER A 688 8.74 -59.41 -42.05
C SER A 688 9.20 -59.63 -40.61
N GLU A 689 9.63 -58.57 -39.95
CA GLU A 689 9.56 -58.44 -38.49
C GLU A 689 8.62 -57.28 -38.13
N PRO A 690 7.64 -57.49 -37.22
CA PRO A 690 6.80 -56.40 -36.75
C PRO A 690 7.66 -55.35 -36.04
N LEU A 691 7.35 -54.05 -36.18
CA LEU A 691 8.11 -52.94 -35.56
C LEU A 691 8.34 -53.10 -34.04
N LYS A 692 7.53 -53.93 -33.39
CA LYS A 692 7.67 -54.36 -31.99
C LYS A 692 8.98 -55.12 -31.69
N SER A 693 9.66 -55.72 -32.69
CA SER A 693 10.96 -56.39 -32.50
C SER A 693 12.13 -55.43 -32.32
N PHE A 694 11.99 -54.17 -32.78
CA PHE A 694 13.03 -53.14 -32.71
C PHE A 694 13.08 -52.40 -31.36
N GLY A 695 12.16 -52.71 -30.44
CA GLY A 695 12.04 -52.05 -29.13
C GLY A 695 11.20 -50.78 -29.17
N ASP A 696 11.23 -50.00 -28.09
CA ASP A 696 10.50 -48.73 -28.01
C ASP A 696 11.16 -47.68 -28.91
N ALA A 697 10.37 -47.05 -29.79
CA ALA A 697 10.82 -45.96 -30.62
C ALA A 697 11.24 -44.77 -29.74
N LEU A 698 12.46 -44.27 -29.94
CA LEU A 698 13.04 -43.16 -29.17
C LEU A 698 12.59 -41.80 -29.69
N CYS A 699 12.53 -41.64 -31.02
CA CYS A 699 12.05 -40.44 -31.70
C CYS A 699 11.35 -40.81 -33.01
N LEU A 700 10.33 -40.05 -33.38
CA LEU A 700 9.61 -40.18 -34.64
C LEU A 700 9.32 -38.77 -35.17
N SER A 701 9.67 -38.50 -36.44
CA SER A 701 9.43 -37.18 -37.05
C SER A 701 9.25 -37.30 -38.56
N PRO A 702 8.40 -36.44 -39.16
CA PRO A 702 8.36 -36.28 -40.61
C PRO A 702 9.60 -35.51 -41.05
N VAL A 703 10.30 -36.00 -42.07
CA VAL A 703 11.60 -35.45 -42.48
C VAL A 703 11.74 -35.46 -44.00
N ASN A 704 12.42 -34.43 -44.50
CA ASN A 704 12.71 -34.30 -45.91
C ASN A 704 14.10 -34.86 -46.19
N VAL A 705 14.18 -35.92 -46.98
CA VAL A 705 15.44 -36.60 -47.30
C VAL A 705 15.93 -36.17 -48.68
N LEU A 706 17.22 -35.80 -48.75
CA LEU A 706 17.94 -35.50 -49.98
C LEU A 706 19.09 -36.49 -50.17
N LEU A 707 19.22 -37.02 -51.39
CA LEU A 707 20.32 -37.88 -51.81
C LEU A 707 21.40 -36.99 -52.46
N GLU A 708 22.65 -37.09 -52.01
CA GLU A 708 23.74 -36.21 -52.45
C GLU A 708 24.09 -36.38 -53.95
N ASN A 709 23.65 -37.47 -54.60
CA ASN A 709 23.98 -37.81 -55.99
C ASN A 709 22.80 -37.75 -56.99
N SER A 710 21.61 -37.24 -56.61
CA SER A 710 20.47 -37.14 -57.54
C SER A 710 20.40 -35.78 -58.25
N VAL A 711 20.39 -35.80 -59.58
CA VAL A 711 20.32 -34.60 -60.47
C VAL A 711 19.03 -33.77 -60.27
N THR A 712 17.99 -34.35 -59.66
CA THR A 712 16.75 -33.66 -59.27
C THR A 712 16.79 -33.32 -57.77
N GLN A 713 16.97 -32.05 -57.42
CA GLN A 713 16.98 -31.54 -56.03
C GLN A 713 15.57 -31.44 -55.40
N THR A 714 14.69 -32.42 -55.62
CA THR A 714 13.38 -32.42 -54.97
C THR A 714 13.47 -33.17 -53.63
N PRO A 715 13.22 -32.51 -52.48
CA PRO A 715 13.20 -33.18 -51.18
C PRO A 715 12.09 -34.23 -51.15
N LEU A 716 12.42 -35.44 -50.70
CA LEU A 716 11.46 -36.53 -50.55
C LEU A 716 10.89 -36.50 -49.13
N GLU A 717 9.58 -36.30 -49.00
CA GLU A 717 8.88 -36.42 -47.71
C GLU A 717 8.91 -37.87 -47.24
N ARG A 718 9.51 -38.12 -46.06
CA ARG A 718 9.66 -39.42 -45.42
C ARG A 718 9.35 -39.33 -43.93
N ILE A 719 9.09 -40.46 -43.29
CA ILE A 719 8.98 -40.53 -41.83
C ILE A 719 10.21 -41.27 -41.31
N ALA A 720 10.99 -40.62 -40.44
CA ALA A 720 12.13 -41.25 -39.80
C ALA A 720 11.73 -41.73 -38.40
N ILE A 721 12.07 -42.98 -38.10
CA ILE A 721 11.88 -43.59 -36.77
C ILE A 721 13.24 -44.03 -36.25
N LEU A 722 13.61 -43.53 -35.08
CA LEU A 722 14.84 -43.89 -34.39
C LEU A 722 14.54 -44.90 -33.28
N TYR A 723 15.12 -46.09 -33.38
CA TYR A 723 15.15 -47.11 -32.33
C TYR A 723 16.53 -47.13 -31.64
N PRO A 724 16.67 -47.79 -30.47
CA PRO A 724 17.95 -47.89 -29.77
C PRO A 724 19.10 -48.52 -30.59
N SER A 725 18.79 -49.40 -31.55
CA SER A 725 19.79 -50.12 -32.36
C SER A 725 19.67 -49.85 -33.87
N THR A 726 18.56 -49.28 -34.34
CA THR A 726 18.25 -49.11 -35.77
C THR A 726 17.59 -47.76 -36.07
N LEU A 727 17.87 -47.21 -37.25
CA LEU A 727 17.16 -46.07 -37.85
C LEU A 727 16.38 -46.59 -39.05
N VAL A 728 15.08 -46.30 -39.10
CA VAL A 728 14.17 -46.73 -40.16
C VAL A 728 13.61 -45.49 -40.87
N LEU A 729 13.63 -45.51 -42.21
CA LEU A 729 12.97 -44.50 -43.04
C LEU A 729 11.77 -45.13 -43.75
N LEU A 730 10.60 -44.53 -43.53
CA LEU A 730 9.33 -44.95 -44.13
C LEU A 730 8.93 -44.00 -45.26
N SER A 731 8.47 -44.56 -46.37
CA SER A 731 7.81 -43.84 -47.47
C SER A 731 6.30 -44.05 -47.42
N ASN A 732 5.53 -43.00 -47.69
CA ASN A 732 4.07 -43.09 -47.79
C ASN A 732 3.66 -43.69 -49.14
N SER A 733 2.81 -44.72 -49.14
CA SER A 733 2.20 -45.26 -50.36
C SER A 733 1.20 -44.25 -50.95
N SER A 734 0.94 -44.34 -52.26
CA SER A 734 -0.01 -43.47 -52.97
C SER A 734 -1.45 -43.53 -52.41
N ASN A 735 -1.78 -44.57 -51.63
CA ASN A 735 -3.10 -44.77 -51.01
C ASN A 735 -3.25 -44.23 -49.56
N ARG A 736 -2.27 -43.51 -48.99
CA ARG A 736 -2.32 -42.84 -47.66
C ARG A 736 -2.67 -43.71 -46.43
N GLN A 737 -2.77 -45.03 -46.56
CA GLN A 737 -3.08 -45.95 -45.44
C GLN A 737 -2.04 -47.05 -45.24
N GLU A 738 -0.99 -47.10 -46.07
CA GLU A 738 0.06 -48.12 -46.02
C GLU A 738 1.43 -47.44 -46.05
N TYR A 739 2.31 -47.84 -45.13
CA TYR A 739 3.70 -47.34 -45.09
C TYR A 739 4.65 -48.42 -45.60
N HIS A 740 5.65 -48.02 -46.37
CA HIS A 740 6.70 -48.92 -46.84
C HIS A 740 8.05 -48.59 -46.20
N ILE A 741 8.78 -49.61 -45.74
CA ILE A 741 10.16 -49.45 -45.29
C ILE A 741 11.04 -49.26 -46.54
N GLU A 742 11.54 -48.05 -46.73
CA GLU A 742 12.42 -47.72 -47.86
C GLU A 742 13.88 -48.03 -47.49
N ASN A 743 14.31 -47.67 -46.26
CA ASN A 743 15.67 -47.90 -45.80
C ASN A 743 15.74 -48.28 -44.31
N ARG A 744 16.70 -49.15 -43.96
CA ARG A 744 17.06 -49.53 -42.60
C ARG A 744 18.57 -49.36 -42.40
N PHE A 745 18.96 -48.67 -41.35
CA PHE A 745 20.36 -48.48 -40.97
C PHE A 745 20.59 -48.94 -39.54
N GLN A 746 21.64 -49.73 -39.29
CA GLN A 746 22.07 -50.02 -37.93
C GLN A 746 22.90 -48.86 -37.39
N ILE A 747 22.62 -48.41 -36.18
CA ILE A 747 23.32 -47.24 -35.58
C ILE A 747 24.83 -47.49 -35.43
N ASN A 748 25.25 -48.76 -35.32
CA ASN A 748 26.66 -49.15 -35.29
C ASN A 748 27.42 -48.83 -36.60
N GLN A 749 26.71 -48.71 -37.72
CA GLN A 749 27.28 -48.55 -39.06
C GLN A 749 27.17 -47.11 -39.59
N ILE A 750 26.59 -46.17 -38.84
CA ILE A 750 26.34 -44.80 -39.28
C ILE A 750 27.36 -43.83 -38.65
N THR A 751 27.84 -42.86 -39.43
CA THR A 751 28.54 -41.68 -38.91
C THR A 751 27.73 -40.42 -39.20
N ILE A 752 27.55 -39.57 -38.20
CA ILE A 752 26.72 -38.36 -38.30
C ILE A 752 27.63 -37.13 -38.36
N SER A 753 27.40 -36.28 -39.36
CA SER A 753 28.10 -35.00 -39.48
C SER A 753 27.09 -33.85 -39.52
N LYS A 754 27.39 -32.76 -38.80
CA LYS A 754 26.59 -31.54 -38.84
C LYS A 754 27.01 -30.73 -40.07
N ILE A 755 26.06 -30.39 -40.93
CA ILE A 755 26.31 -29.49 -42.08
C ILE A 755 26.20 -28.05 -41.59
N THR A 756 27.25 -27.25 -41.80
CA THR A 756 27.37 -25.89 -41.27
C THR A 756 26.72 -24.81 -42.13
N ASP A 757 26.50 -25.06 -43.42
CA ASP A 757 25.92 -24.09 -44.34
C ASP A 757 24.64 -24.61 -45.01
N ILE A 758 23.63 -23.73 -45.02
CA ILE A 758 22.22 -23.88 -45.45
C ILE A 758 21.23 -24.20 -44.29
N SER A 759 20.85 -23.15 -43.54
CA SER A 759 19.60 -23.07 -42.73
C SER A 759 19.38 -24.08 -41.59
N LYS A 760 20.39 -24.26 -40.72
CA LYS A 760 20.33 -24.73 -39.31
C LYS A 760 19.56 -26.02 -38.91
N ARG A 761 18.92 -26.77 -39.83
CA ARG A 761 18.07 -27.94 -39.49
C ARG A 761 18.39 -29.20 -40.30
N ALA A 762 19.67 -29.44 -40.59
CA ALA A 762 20.10 -30.55 -41.45
C ALA A 762 21.10 -31.48 -40.74
N LEU A 763 20.86 -32.79 -40.79
CA LEU A 763 21.82 -33.82 -40.35
C LEU A 763 22.29 -34.62 -41.57
N LYS A 764 23.62 -34.76 -41.73
CA LYS A 764 24.20 -35.63 -42.75
C LYS A 764 24.53 -36.99 -42.13
N ILE A 765 23.90 -38.02 -42.67
CA ILE A 765 24.10 -39.42 -42.31
C ILE A 765 25.01 -40.03 -43.37
N ASN A 766 26.23 -40.37 -42.95
CA ASN A 766 27.22 -41.06 -43.77
C ASN A 766 27.17 -42.56 -43.45
N VAL A 767 26.85 -43.35 -44.47
CA VAL A 767 26.81 -44.81 -44.40
C VAL A 767 27.97 -45.37 -45.24
N PRO A 768 28.79 -46.30 -44.71
CA PRO A 768 29.81 -46.96 -45.50
C PRO A 768 29.19 -47.66 -46.72
N LEU A 769 29.73 -47.40 -47.92
CA LEU A 769 29.35 -48.02 -49.21
C LEU A 769 28.00 -47.56 -49.83
N ASN A 770 27.28 -46.60 -49.26
CA ASN A 770 26.03 -46.02 -49.80
C ASN A 770 26.12 -44.49 -49.97
N PRO A 771 25.31 -43.86 -50.85
CA PRO A 771 25.28 -42.40 -50.97
C PRO A 771 24.86 -41.77 -49.63
N SER A 772 25.55 -40.71 -49.24
CA SER A 772 25.26 -39.96 -48.02
C SER A 772 23.87 -39.32 -48.10
N LEU A 773 23.14 -39.45 -47.00
CA LEU A 773 21.77 -38.96 -46.86
C LEU A 773 21.76 -37.65 -46.07
N ILE A 774 21.10 -36.63 -46.59
CA ILE A 774 20.88 -35.37 -45.88
C ILE A 774 19.42 -35.34 -45.41
N ILE A 775 19.24 -35.28 -44.10
CA ILE A 775 17.95 -35.26 -43.45
C ILE A 775 17.64 -33.82 -43.01
N LEU A 776 16.56 -33.24 -43.54
CA LEU A 776 16.08 -31.88 -43.26
C LEU A 776 14.84 -31.93 -42.35
N PHE A 777 14.98 -31.37 -41.14
CA PHE A 777 13.91 -31.36 -40.16
C PHE A 777 12.96 -30.15 -40.35
N PRO A 778 11.65 -30.34 -40.15
CA PRO A 778 10.65 -29.28 -40.30
C PRO A 778 10.70 -28.27 -39.15
N SER A 779 11.28 -28.61 -37.99
CA SER A 779 11.50 -27.70 -36.86
C SER A 779 12.93 -27.76 -36.31
N ILE A 780 13.41 -26.64 -35.78
CA ILE A 780 14.72 -26.58 -35.11
C ILE A 780 14.73 -27.30 -33.76
N VAL A 781 13.57 -27.38 -33.10
CA VAL A 781 13.41 -28.13 -31.84
C VAL A 781 13.62 -29.61 -32.09
N GLU A 782 13.01 -30.15 -33.14
CA GLU A 782 13.17 -31.55 -33.55
C GLU A 782 14.61 -31.85 -33.94
N TYR A 783 15.26 -30.96 -34.71
CA TYR A 783 16.68 -31.09 -35.03
C TYR A 783 17.56 -31.24 -33.76
N HIS A 784 17.31 -30.41 -32.74
CA HIS A 784 18.06 -30.46 -31.48
C HIS A 784 17.78 -31.75 -30.69
N GLU A 785 16.52 -32.17 -30.59
CA GLU A 785 16.12 -33.42 -29.93
C GLU A 785 16.79 -34.64 -30.59
N TRP A 786 16.73 -34.73 -31.92
CA TRP A 786 17.38 -35.79 -32.68
C TRP A 786 18.90 -35.78 -32.50
N CYS A 787 19.53 -34.60 -32.48
CA CYS A 787 20.97 -34.48 -32.20
C CYS A 787 21.34 -35.04 -30.82
N GLU A 788 20.57 -34.70 -29.77
CA GLU A 788 20.83 -35.14 -28.40
C GLU A 788 20.71 -36.66 -28.27
N LYS A 789 19.63 -37.23 -28.84
CA LYS A 789 19.37 -38.68 -28.80
C LYS A 789 20.39 -39.47 -29.59
N PHE A 790 20.80 -38.99 -30.77
CA PHE A 790 21.91 -39.59 -31.51
C PHE A 790 23.24 -39.50 -30.74
N CYS A 791 23.52 -38.39 -30.06
CA CYS A 791 24.73 -38.27 -29.24
C CYS A 791 24.72 -39.30 -28.10
N LEU A 792 23.61 -39.44 -27.38
CA LEU A 792 23.43 -40.42 -26.31
C LEU A 792 23.70 -41.85 -26.80
N LEU A 793 23.11 -42.24 -27.94
CA LEU A 793 23.26 -43.57 -28.53
C LEU A 793 24.68 -43.85 -29.08
N LEU A 794 25.42 -42.79 -29.47
CA LEU A 794 26.81 -42.91 -29.91
C LEU A 794 27.80 -42.92 -28.75
N THR A 795 27.50 -42.28 -27.62
CA THR A 795 28.35 -42.27 -26.42
C THR A 795 28.32 -43.56 -25.60
N THR A 796 27.27 -44.39 -25.68
CA THR A 796 27.24 -45.72 -25.05
C THR A 796 28.22 -46.72 -25.69
N LYS A 797 28.86 -46.37 -26.83
CA LYS A 797 29.96 -47.14 -27.46
C LYS A 797 31.24 -47.19 -26.62
N SER A 798 31.42 -46.35 -25.60
CA SER A 798 32.69 -46.25 -24.84
C SER A 798 32.73 -46.97 -23.49
N GLN A 799 31.69 -47.71 -23.10
CA GLN A 799 31.68 -48.51 -21.85
C GLN A 799 31.30 -49.98 -22.11
N SER A 800 32.12 -50.69 -22.89
CA SER A 800 32.09 -52.16 -22.91
C SER A 800 33.49 -52.74 -23.10
N HIS A 801 34.40 -52.42 -22.18
CA HIS A 801 35.57 -53.27 -21.86
C HIS A 801 36.11 -52.89 -20.48
N GLN A 802 35.64 -53.58 -19.44
CA GLN A 802 36.48 -54.13 -18.36
C GLN A 802 35.62 -55.11 -17.54
N THR A 803 36.01 -56.37 -17.60
CA THR A 803 35.53 -57.46 -16.75
C THR A 803 36.04 -57.25 -15.32
N VAL A 804 35.25 -57.64 -14.31
CA VAL A 804 35.66 -58.51 -13.19
C VAL A 804 34.45 -58.77 -12.25
N SER A 805 34.12 -60.06 -12.16
CA SER A 805 33.45 -60.85 -11.11
C SER A 805 32.18 -60.36 -10.39
N LYS A 806 31.10 -61.15 -10.55
CA LYS A 806 30.11 -61.42 -9.48
C LYS A 806 30.74 -62.28 -8.37
N PRO A 807 30.20 -62.22 -7.14
CA PRO A 807 29.40 -63.36 -6.69
C PRO A 807 28.05 -62.96 -6.08
N ALA A 808 27.18 -63.96 -5.97
CA ALA A 808 25.82 -63.92 -5.43
C ALA A 808 25.75 -64.41 -3.97
N LEU A 809 24.56 -64.25 -3.35
CA LEU A 809 24.05 -64.80 -2.06
C LEU A 809 24.49 -64.03 -0.80
N SER A 810 23.71 -63.84 0.27
CA SER A 810 22.46 -64.43 0.77
C SER A 810 21.83 -63.51 1.84
N LEU A 811 20.57 -63.79 2.19
CA LEU A 811 19.79 -63.16 3.27
C LEU A 811 20.45 -63.30 4.65
N THR A 812 20.21 -62.32 5.55
CA THR A 812 19.56 -62.48 6.89
C THR A 812 19.79 -61.25 7.80
N GLY A 813 18.81 -60.90 8.65
CA GLY A 813 19.09 -60.46 10.03
C GLY A 813 18.93 -58.98 10.44
N THR A 814 17.69 -58.59 10.78
CA THR A 814 17.29 -57.84 12.01
C THR A 814 17.76 -56.41 12.34
N LYS A 815 16.74 -55.52 12.35
CA LYS A 815 16.28 -54.56 13.41
C LYS A 815 17.04 -53.25 13.75
N SER A 816 16.20 -52.20 13.82
CA SER A 816 16.10 -51.04 14.75
C SER A 816 16.82 -49.69 14.49
N THR A 817 15.95 -48.66 14.38
CA THR A 817 15.95 -47.29 14.98
C THR A 817 16.74 -46.11 14.36
N SER A 818 15.95 -45.21 13.75
CA SER A 818 15.88 -43.73 13.87
C SER A 818 17.13 -42.82 13.82
N THR A 819 17.31 -42.20 12.65
CA THR A 819 17.45 -40.75 12.35
C THR A 819 18.09 -39.76 13.34
N THR A 820 19.20 -39.12 12.95
CA THR A 820 19.44 -37.64 13.00
C THR A 820 20.64 -37.21 12.12
N LEU A 821 20.40 -36.18 11.27
CA LEU A 821 21.26 -35.05 10.79
C LEU A 821 22.68 -35.24 10.21
N GLY A 822 22.94 -34.64 9.03
CA GLY A 822 24.27 -34.12 8.66
C GLY A 822 24.63 -34.03 7.16
N SER A 823 24.59 -32.81 6.62
CA SER A 823 25.25 -32.20 5.43
C SER A 823 26.19 -33.01 4.50
N LEU A 824 26.19 -32.71 3.20
CA LEU A 824 27.21 -31.83 2.56
C LEU A 824 26.93 -31.56 1.07
N SER A 825 27.09 -30.29 0.69
CA SER A 825 27.04 -29.74 -0.66
C SER A 825 28.40 -29.74 -1.37
N SER A 826 28.42 -29.89 -2.70
CA SER A 826 29.24 -29.12 -3.68
C SER A 826 28.97 -29.68 -5.10
N LYS A 827 28.19 -29.00 -5.95
CA LYS A 827 28.57 -28.02 -7.01
C LYS A 827 29.75 -28.51 -7.88
N ILE A 828 29.64 -28.60 -9.22
CA ILE A 828 29.79 -27.54 -10.27
C ILE A 828 29.45 -28.23 -11.66
N PRO A 829 29.18 -27.56 -12.81
CA PRO A 829 28.01 -26.79 -13.26
C PRO A 829 27.39 -27.31 -14.61
N ILE A 830 26.13 -26.99 -14.93
CA ILE A 830 25.58 -27.16 -16.30
C ILE A 830 25.12 -25.79 -16.81
N LYS A 831 25.67 -25.36 -17.95
CA LYS A 831 25.24 -24.17 -18.70
C LYS A 831 23.93 -24.50 -19.42
N ASN A 832 22.80 -24.13 -18.82
CA ASN A 832 21.55 -23.91 -19.54
C ASN A 832 21.35 -22.40 -19.71
N SER A 833 21.14 -22.00 -20.96
CA SER A 833 20.67 -20.68 -21.38
C SER A 833 19.31 -20.41 -20.74
N THR A 834 19.36 -19.87 -19.53
CA THR A 834 18.23 -19.27 -18.84
C THR A 834 17.87 -17.96 -19.52
N TRP A 835 16.58 -17.67 -19.62
CA TRP A 835 16.11 -16.31 -19.75
C TRP A 835 16.71 -15.49 -18.60
N SER A 836 17.69 -14.66 -18.92
CA SER A 836 18.18 -13.63 -18.03
C SER A 836 17.06 -12.59 -17.82
N LYS A 837 16.95 -12.06 -16.60
CA LYS A 837 16.19 -10.83 -16.30
C LYS A 837 16.81 -9.62 -17.02
N GLY A 838 16.58 -9.54 -18.31
CA GLY A 838 17.16 -8.58 -19.24
C GLY A 838 16.42 -8.58 -20.58
N CYS A 839 15.09 -8.55 -20.54
CA CYS A 839 14.23 -8.32 -21.72
C CYS A 839 13.04 -7.43 -21.30
N LEU A 840 13.34 -6.21 -20.86
CA LEU A 840 12.45 -5.06 -20.96
C LEU A 840 13.33 -3.86 -21.33
N ARG A 841 13.05 -3.28 -22.51
CA ARG A 841 13.58 -2.04 -23.14
C ARG A 841 14.70 -2.21 -24.19
N PRO A 842 14.54 -1.57 -25.37
CA PRO A 842 15.66 -1.12 -26.20
C PRO A 842 16.45 0.00 -25.51
N HIS A 843 17.76 0.01 -25.73
CA HIS A 843 18.66 1.09 -25.30
C HIS A 843 18.38 2.39 -26.08
N SER A 844 18.60 3.55 -25.45
CA SER A 844 18.51 4.85 -26.12
C SER A 844 19.58 5.00 -27.22
N PRO A 845 19.31 5.74 -28.32
CA PRO A 845 20.32 6.05 -29.32
C PRO A 845 21.37 7.02 -28.75
N LEU A 846 22.64 6.61 -28.85
CA LEU A 846 23.81 7.41 -28.48
C LEU A 846 24.01 8.55 -29.49
N ARG A 847 24.20 9.80 -29.02
CA ARG A 847 24.68 10.93 -29.83
C ARG A 847 26.21 10.93 -29.91
N PRO A 848 26.80 11.29 -31.07
CA PRO A 848 28.26 11.34 -31.25
C PRO A 848 28.91 12.56 -30.56
N HIS A 849 30.20 12.36 -30.25
CA HIS A 849 31.14 13.23 -29.53
C HIS A 849 31.28 14.67 -30.05
N LEU A 850 31.62 15.57 -29.11
CA LEU A 850 32.66 16.58 -29.31
C LEU A 850 33.58 16.61 -28.08
N SER A 851 34.87 16.47 -28.35
CA SER A 851 36.01 16.40 -27.43
C SER A 851 36.57 17.79 -27.11
N ILE A 852 37.24 17.95 -25.95
CA ILE A 852 38.62 18.51 -25.83
C ILE A 852 39.09 18.55 -24.35
N THR A 853 40.18 17.80 -24.13
CA THR A 853 41.35 17.92 -23.20
C THR A 853 41.24 17.96 -21.67
N THR A 854 41.66 16.82 -21.08
CA THR A 854 42.76 16.61 -20.10
C THR A 854 43.22 17.74 -19.18
N ILE A 855 43.31 17.44 -17.86
CA ILE A 855 44.55 17.43 -17.04
C ILE A 855 44.36 16.49 -15.83
N THR A 856 45.42 15.77 -15.52
CA THR A 856 45.61 14.66 -14.57
C THR A 856 46.05 15.09 -13.16
N ALA A 857 45.60 14.39 -12.10
CA ALA A 857 46.36 14.05 -10.87
C ALA A 857 45.54 13.07 -9.99
N ARG A 858 45.78 11.75 -10.03
CA ARG A 858 46.64 10.92 -9.15
C ARG A 858 46.28 10.87 -7.64
N THR A 859 45.69 9.71 -7.28
CA THR A 859 45.99 8.80 -6.14
C THR A 859 45.93 9.30 -4.69
N ALA A 860 45.04 8.70 -3.87
CA ALA A 860 45.39 7.59 -2.95
C ALA A 860 44.27 7.28 -1.93
N SER A 861 43.97 6.00 -1.75
CA SER A 861 43.35 5.42 -0.53
C SER A 861 44.48 4.72 0.25
N PRO A 862 44.38 4.52 1.59
CA PRO A 862 43.76 3.28 2.11
C PRO A 862 43.08 3.37 3.51
N ILE A 863 41.97 2.60 3.66
CA ILE A 863 41.49 1.62 4.69
C ILE A 863 41.99 1.65 6.19
N PRO A 864 41.42 0.85 7.14
CA PRO A 864 40.50 1.22 8.23
C PRO A 864 41.07 0.93 9.65
N LEU A 865 40.28 1.16 10.72
CA LEU A 865 40.47 0.44 12.01
C LEU A 865 39.19 0.45 12.87
N SER A 866 39.04 -0.63 13.63
CA SER A 866 37.85 -1.17 14.27
C SER A 866 37.95 -1.24 15.81
N ASN A 867 36.80 -1.54 16.44
CA ASN A 867 36.54 -2.15 17.75
C ASN A 867 36.32 -1.26 19.00
N ASP A 868 35.07 -1.32 19.48
CA ASP A 868 34.58 -1.70 20.81
C ASP A 868 35.33 -1.28 22.08
N THR A 869 34.62 -0.64 23.02
CA THR A 869 34.23 -1.25 24.31
C THR A 869 33.39 -0.32 25.20
N LEU A 870 32.39 -0.91 25.84
CA LEU A 870 31.53 -0.38 26.90
C LEU A 870 32.32 -0.15 28.20
N VAL A 871 32.12 1.00 28.87
CA VAL A 871 32.26 1.13 30.33
C VAL A 871 31.18 2.08 30.87
N ASN A 872 30.34 1.53 31.76
CA ASN A 872 29.45 2.24 32.67
C ASN A 872 30.27 2.86 33.81
N LEU A 873 30.00 4.13 34.15
CA LEU A 873 30.24 4.67 35.49
C LEU A 873 29.07 5.59 35.88
N ASN A 874 28.46 5.24 37.00
CA ASN A 874 27.47 6.03 37.75
C ASN A 874 28.18 7.01 38.70
N GLU A 875 27.35 7.89 39.30
CA GLU A 875 27.58 8.86 40.40
C GLU A 875 27.90 10.29 39.94
N SER A 876 26.92 11.21 39.96
CA SER A 876 26.24 11.87 41.09
C SER A 876 27.12 12.85 41.87
N GLY A 877 26.92 14.15 41.65
CA GLY A 877 27.55 15.19 42.46
C GLY A 877 27.36 16.63 41.97
N SER A 878 26.36 17.32 42.51
CA SER A 878 26.19 18.78 42.59
C SER A 878 25.86 19.57 41.29
N ASN A 879 24.61 20.02 41.18
CA ASN A 879 24.22 21.33 40.62
C ASN A 879 22.72 21.61 40.86
N ARG A 880 22.28 21.47 42.12
CA ARG A 880 20.86 21.66 42.52
C ARG A 880 20.47 23.11 42.85
N THR A 881 21.42 24.04 42.94
CA THR A 881 21.17 25.44 43.28
C THR A 881 21.05 26.37 42.07
N PHE A 882 21.55 26.00 40.89
CA PHE A 882 21.54 26.88 39.71
C PHE A 882 20.30 26.70 38.79
N LYS A 883 19.66 25.50 38.80
CA LYS A 883 18.43 25.24 38.02
C LYS A 883 17.16 25.87 38.59
N ARG A 884 17.15 26.24 39.88
CA ARG A 884 15.98 26.85 40.54
C ARG A 884 15.84 28.35 40.25
N PHE A 885 16.92 29.00 39.84
CA PHE A 885 16.94 30.44 39.56
C PHE A 885 16.47 30.79 38.13
N MET A 886 16.71 29.92 37.14
CA MET A 886 16.31 30.15 35.74
C MET A 886 14.86 29.73 35.43
N THR A 887 14.27 28.84 36.21
CA THR A 887 12.87 28.40 36.01
C THR A 887 11.84 29.41 36.53
N MET A 888 12.18 30.26 37.51
CA MET A 888 11.29 31.30 38.03
C MET A 888 11.11 32.51 37.09
N LYS A 889 12.08 32.82 36.23
CA LYS A 889 11.96 33.94 35.26
C LYS A 889 11.19 33.58 33.99
N LYS A 890 11.05 32.29 33.66
CA LYS A 890 10.35 31.84 32.44
C LYS A 890 8.84 31.68 32.62
N SER A 891 8.37 31.40 33.84
CA SER A 891 6.93 31.25 34.10
C SER A 891 6.19 32.59 34.20
N LYS A 892 6.77 33.60 34.87
CA LYS A 892 6.14 34.94 35.00
C LYS A 892 6.10 35.73 33.68
N ALA A 893 7.07 35.54 32.78
CA ALA A 893 7.09 36.21 31.47
C ALA A 893 6.00 35.67 30.52
N ASN A 894 5.71 34.37 30.58
CA ASN A 894 4.66 33.74 29.78
C ASN A 894 3.25 34.05 30.30
N GLU A 895 3.10 34.35 31.60
CA GLU A 895 1.83 34.79 32.19
C GLU A 895 1.50 36.25 31.82
N PHE A 896 2.52 37.08 31.58
CA PHE A 896 2.37 38.46 31.10
C PHE A 896 2.02 38.53 29.61
N LEU A 897 2.58 37.64 28.78
CA LEU A 897 2.27 37.57 27.33
C LEU A 897 0.83 37.15 27.04
N LYS A 898 0.20 36.36 27.94
CA LYS A 898 -1.17 35.87 27.77
C LYS A 898 -2.27 36.89 28.09
N ARG A 899 -1.94 38.08 28.62
CA ARG A 899 -2.95 39.06 29.09
C ARG A 899 -3.12 40.30 28.20
N VAL A 900 -2.45 40.39 27.04
CA VAL A 900 -2.44 41.64 26.21
C VAL A 900 -2.87 41.44 24.75
N GLU A 901 -3.62 40.38 24.42
CA GLU A 901 -4.16 40.23 23.05
C GLU A 901 -5.49 41.01 22.90
N THR A 902 -5.40 42.28 22.51
CA THR A 902 -6.48 42.99 21.80
C THR A 902 -5.95 43.59 20.49
N SER A 903 -6.78 43.51 19.46
CA SER A 903 -6.46 43.49 18.02
C SER A 903 -5.97 44.80 17.38
N GLU A 904 -5.33 45.71 18.12
CA GLU A 904 -4.82 46.98 17.57
C GLU A 904 -3.31 47.20 17.84
N GLY A 905 -2.64 46.28 18.54
CA GLY A 905 -1.22 46.39 18.91
C GLY A 905 -0.20 46.06 17.80
N ASP A 906 -0.58 45.26 16.81
CA ASP A 906 0.39 44.67 15.86
C ASP A 906 0.93 45.67 14.83
N SER A 907 0.15 46.67 14.44
CA SER A 907 0.59 47.74 13.54
C SER A 907 1.63 48.67 14.18
N LEU A 908 1.47 48.94 15.48
CA LEU A 908 2.41 49.73 16.27
C LEU A 908 3.70 48.95 16.56
N LEU A 909 3.60 47.65 16.83
CA LEU A 909 4.77 46.79 17.06
C LEU A 909 5.65 46.69 15.79
N LEU A 910 5.05 46.55 14.60
CA LEU A 910 5.77 46.53 13.33
C LEU A 910 6.47 47.86 13.03
N SER A 911 5.84 49.01 13.29
CA SER A 911 6.50 50.32 13.09
C SER A 911 7.67 50.57 14.07
N ILE A 912 7.58 50.04 15.29
CA ILE A 912 8.65 50.11 16.29
C ILE A 912 9.80 49.18 15.90
N ILE A 913 9.50 47.99 15.36
CA ILE A 913 10.50 47.03 14.86
C ILE A 913 11.19 47.58 13.60
N GLU A 914 10.46 48.21 12.66
CA GLU A 914 11.05 48.89 11.50
C GLU A 914 11.94 50.07 11.91
N GLY A 915 11.51 50.87 12.90
CA GLY A 915 12.32 51.94 13.47
C GLY A 915 13.60 51.44 14.16
N TYR A 916 13.55 50.27 14.80
CA TYR A 916 14.72 49.66 15.43
C TYR A 916 15.70 49.09 14.40
N CYS A 917 15.20 48.45 13.34
CA CYS A 917 16.01 47.86 12.27
C CYS A 917 16.75 48.90 11.40
N MET A 918 16.26 50.14 11.33
CA MET A 918 16.89 51.21 10.55
C MET A 918 17.99 52.01 11.29
N THR A 919 18.29 51.70 12.56
CA THR A 919 19.22 52.51 13.41
C THR A 919 20.60 51.90 13.61
N THR A 920 21.13 51.22 12.59
CA THR A 920 22.55 50.84 12.54
C THR A 920 23.38 51.99 11.96
N THR A 921 23.52 53.10 12.70
CA THR A 921 24.68 54.04 12.68
C THR A 921 24.35 55.32 13.48
N ASN A 922 25.25 55.69 14.41
CA ASN A 922 25.34 56.94 15.18
C ASN A 922 24.32 57.19 16.33
N THR A 923 24.82 57.14 17.57
CA THR A 923 24.08 57.08 18.85
C THR A 923 23.88 58.41 19.58
N GLY A 924 23.78 59.56 18.88
CA GLY A 924 23.58 60.86 19.53
C GLY A 924 22.16 61.46 19.40
N THR A 925 21.55 61.32 18.23
CA THR A 925 20.29 61.98 17.86
C THR A 925 19.03 61.14 18.13
N ALA A 926 19.18 59.86 18.52
CA ALA A 926 18.08 58.92 18.69
C ALA A 926 17.23 59.17 19.97
N ILE A 927 17.83 59.69 21.04
CA ILE A 927 17.11 59.90 22.31
C ILE A 927 16.14 61.08 22.23
N ALA A 928 16.47 62.11 21.44
CA ALA A 928 15.59 63.26 21.21
C ALA A 928 14.35 62.88 20.39
N ASN A 929 14.53 62.05 19.35
CA ASN A 929 13.43 61.61 18.49
C ASN A 929 12.48 60.64 19.20
N LEU A 930 12.99 59.74 20.05
CA LEU A 930 12.15 58.86 20.88
C LEU A 930 11.24 59.65 21.82
N ASN A 931 11.76 60.70 22.47
CA ASN A 931 10.96 61.53 23.37
C ASN A 931 9.86 62.32 22.63
N THR A 932 10.10 62.75 21.38
CA THR A 932 9.05 63.39 20.56
C THR A 932 7.98 62.43 20.03
N VAL A 933 8.31 61.15 19.82
CA VAL A 933 7.33 60.12 19.42
C VAL A 933 6.47 59.71 20.61
N ILE A 934 7.08 59.62 21.80
CA ILE A 934 6.37 59.35 23.06
C ILE A 934 5.43 60.50 23.45
N SER A 935 5.81 61.77 23.20
CA SER A 935 4.93 62.91 23.45
C SER A 935 3.76 63.00 22.47
N LYS A 936 3.95 62.61 21.20
CA LYS A 936 2.89 62.56 20.19
C LYS A 936 1.87 61.45 20.44
N THR A 937 2.34 60.27 20.88
CA THR A 937 1.46 59.16 21.28
C THR A 937 0.68 59.49 22.56
N ARG A 938 1.29 60.18 23.53
CA ARG A 938 0.60 60.68 24.74
C ARG A 938 -0.53 61.67 24.41
N ASN A 939 -0.33 62.56 23.45
CA ASN A 939 -1.35 63.53 23.01
C ASN A 939 -2.46 62.89 22.15
N SER A 940 -2.16 61.81 21.43
CA SER A 940 -3.15 61.05 20.66
C SER A 940 -4.09 60.26 21.58
N ILE A 941 -3.54 59.62 22.62
CA ILE A 941 -4.33 58.87 23.62
C ILE A 941 -5.24 59.81 24.43
N HIS A 942 -4.78 61.03 24.76
CA HIS A 942 -5.62 62.02 25.45
C HIS A 942 -6.81 62.53 24.60
N ARG A 943 -6.71 62.52 23.26
CA ARG A 943 -7.82 62.89 22.36
C ARG A 943 -8.85 61.79 22.21
N THR A 944 -8.43 60.52 22.22
CA THR A 944 -9.33 59.37 22.11
C THR A 944 -10.20 59.18 23.37
N ILE A 945 -9.71 59.61 24.53
CA ILE A 945 -10.43 59.50 25.81
C ILE A 945 -11.58 60.54 25.91
N ASN A 946 -11.52 61.66 25.19
CA ASN A 946 -12.55 62.71 25.25
C ASN A 946 -13.66 62.58 24.20
N HIS A 947 -13.55 61.66 23.24
CA HIS A 947 -14.55 61.45 22.19
C HIS A 947 -15.17 60.06 22.26
N LYS A 948 -16.14 59.88 23.17
CA LYS A 948 -17.27 58.94 23.01
C LYS A 948 -18.35 59.26 24.06
N ASN A 949 -19.15 60.28 23.75
CA ASN A 949 -20.50 60.43 24.28
C ASN A 949 -21.38 59.36 23.61
N ILE A 950 -21.88 58.39 24.38
CA ILE A 950 -23.03 57.57 23.99
C ILE A 950 -24.02 57.58 25.16
N PHE A 951 -24.98 58.50 25.08
CA PHE A 951 -26.24 58.43 25.82
C PHE A 951 -27.27 57.74 24.92
N ASN A 952 -27.78 56.56 25.32
CA ASN A 952 -29.23 56.29 25.51
C ASN A 952 -29.55 54.78 25.64
N LEU A 953 -30.32 54.47 26.72
CA LEU A 953 -31.11 53.26 27.08
C LEU A 953 -30.38 52.08 27.76
N PRO A 954 -31.06 51.35 28.68
CA PRO A 954 -31.71 51.77 29.93
C PRO A 954 -31.00 51.20 31.18
N ILE A 955 -31.29 51.84 32.31
CA ILE A 955 -30.58 51.77 33.59
C ILE A 955 -31.10 50.62 34.45
N THR A 956 -30.32 49.54 34.64
CA THR A 956 -30.43 48.69 35.86
C THR A 956 -29.18 47.87 36.22
N ASN A 957 -28.26 47.54 35.30
CA ASN A 957 -27.14 46.61 35.59
C ASN A 957 -25.73 47.23 35.82
N MET A 958 -25.60 48.55 35.85
CA MET A 958 -24.27 49.22 35.84
C MET A 958 -23.54 49.34 37.19
N ASN A 959 -24.16 49.00 38.33
CA ASN A 959 -23.51 49.19 39.64
C ASN A 959 -22.63 48.01 40.06
N ILE A 960 -22.92 46.79 39.61
CA ILE A 960 -22.14 45.59 39.97
C ILE A 960 -20.85 45.50 39.13
N GLU A 961 -20.93 45.80 37.83
CA GLU A 961 -19.76 45.77 36.93
C GLU A 961 -18.77 46.92 37.18
N ARG A 962 -19.23 48.06 37.73
CA ARG A 962 -18.35 49.18 38.07
C ARG A 962 -17.51 48.89 39.32
N GLN A 963 -18.07 48.17 40.28
CA GLN A 963 -17.37 47.79 41.51
C GLN A 963 -16.26 46.79 41.20
N THR A 964 -16.57 45.75 40.42
CA THR A 964 -15.60 44.72 40.02
C THR A 964 -14.49 45.29 39.13
N MET A 965 -14.80 46.23 38.24
CA MET A 965 -13.79 46.94 37.45
C MET A 965 -12.88 47.84 38.30
N CYS A 966 -13.41 48.52 39.32
CA CYS A 966 -12.60 49.31 40.24
C CYS A 966 -11.64 48.43 41.05
N ASP A 967 -12.09 47.24 41.47
CA ASP A 967 -11.27 46.28 42.21
C ASP A 967 -10.13 45.74 41.33
N ILE A 968 -10.43 45.35 40.08
CA ILE A 968 -9.42 44.92 39.09
C ILE A 968 -8.38 46.02 38.81
N ILE A 969 -8.83 47.28 38.67
CA ILE A 969 -7.92 48.42 38.45
C ILE A 969 -7.02 48.64 39.68
N SER A 970 -7.55 48.45 40.89
CA SER A 970 -6.76 48.57 42.12
C SER A 970 -5.69 47.49 42.23
N GLU A 971 -6.03 46.26 41.83
CA GLU A 971 -5.15 45.09 41.86
C GLU A 971 -4.06 45.19 40.77
N LEU A 972 -4.39 45.72 39.59
CA LEU A 972 -3.41 46.01 38.55
C LEU A 972 -2.44 47.13 38.95
N ARG A 973 -2.93 48.16 39.67
CA ARG A 973 -2.09 49.24 40.20
C ARG A 973 -1.13 48.76 41.29
N SER A 974 -1.57 47.84 42.15
CA SER A 974 -0.69 47.25 43.17
C SER A 974 0.39 46.39 42.49
N ALA A 975 0.01 45.51 41.56
CA ALA A 975 0.94 44.67 40.80
C ALA A 975 1.97 45.49 40.00
N TYR A 976 1.56 46.61 39.40
CA TYR A 976 2.47 47.51 38.69
C TYR A 976 3.52 48.14 39.62
N LYS A 977 3.12 48.54 40.83
CA LYS A 977 4.06 49.08 41.82
C LYS A 977 5.08 48.04 42.28
N THR A 978 4.64 46.79 42.51
CA THR A 978 5.55 45.69 42.89
C THR A 978 6.57 45.41 41.79
N LEU A 979 6.14 45.39 40.53
CA LEU A 979 7.03 45.21 39.37
C LEU A 979 8.03 46.36 39.21
N GLN A 980 7.61 47.62 39.46
CA GLN A 980 8.55 48.75 39.45
C GLN A 980 9.61 48.61 40.55
N GLN A 981 9.23 48.12 41.72
CA GLN A 981 10.15 47.92 42.83
C GLN A 981 11.16 46.79 42.54
N GLU A 982 10.69 45.65 42.01
CA GLU A 982 11.57 44.55 41.56
C GLU A 982 12.56 45.01 40.47
N LEU A 983 12.10 45.85 39.53
CA LEU A 983 12.95 46.39 38.47
C LEU A 983 14.03 47.35 39.01
N GLU A 984 13.72 48.15 40.03
CA GLU A 984 14.73 48.99 40.69
C GLU A 984 15.75 48.17 41.46
N GLU A 985 15.31 47.11 42.15
CA GLU A 985 16.21 46.20 42.87
C GLU A 985 17.16 45.47 41.91
N GLU A 986 16.66 44.99 40.77
CA GLU A 986 17.51 44.38 39.74
C GLU A 986 18.53 45.38 39.17
N LYS A 987 18.13 46.63 38.94
CA LYS A 987 19.05 47.70 38.50
C LYS A 987 20.13 48.00 39.54
N ARG A 988 19.78 48.00 40.84
CA ARG A 988 20.77 48.19 41.92
C ARG A 988 21.72 47.01 42.02
N ALA A 989 21.21 45.77 41.93
CA ALA A 989 22.04 44.56 41.93
C ALA A 989 23.02 44.55 40.74
N ARG A 990 22.58 44.99 39.56
CA ARG A 990 23.42 45.07 38.36
C ARG A 990 24.54 46.11 38.49
N LYS A 991 24.26 47.28 39.07
CA LYS A 991 25.27 48.29 39.39
C LYS A 991 26.27 47.82 40.45
N GLN A 992 25.81 47.08 41.46
CA GLN A 992 26.70 46.48 42.45
C GLN A 992 27.63 45.44 41.82
N LEU A 993 27.09 44.57 40.96
CA LEU A 993 27.89 43.59 40.21
C LEU A 993 28.93 44.28 39.32
N GLU A 994 28.53 45.35 38.62
CA GLU A 994 29.42 46.15 37.78
C GLU A 994 30.54 46.80 38.60
N SER A 995 30.24 47.31 39.79
CA SER A 995 31.25 47.85 40.71
C SER A 995 32.20 46.78 41.26
N GLN A 996 31.71 45.55 41.51
CA GLN A 996 32.54 44.42 41.94
C GLN A 996 33.46 43.96 40.81
N ILE A 997 32.96 43.91 39.57
CA ILE A 997 33.75 43.60 38.39
C ILE A 997 34.82 44.68 38.17
N GLN A 998 34.50 45.97 38.32
CA GLN A 998 35.49 47.05 38.21
C GLN A 998 36.56 46.98 39.31
N ARG A 999 36.21 46.63 40.56
CA ARG A 999 37.19 46.41 41.62
C ARG A 999 38.10 45.22 41.35
N LEU A 1000 37.56 44.12 40.79
CA LEU A 1000 38.36 42.96 40.38
C LEU A 1000 39.29 43.28 39.21
N PHE A 1001 38.87 44.15 38.29
CA PHE A 1001 39.74 44.66 37.23
C PHE A 1001 40.88 45.52 37.77
N MET A 1002 40.62 46.40 38.74
CA MET A 1002 41.64 47.28 39.36
C MET A 1002 42.60 46.54 40.30
N SER A 1003 42.25 45.35 40.82
CA SER A 1003 43.16 44.54 41.63
C SER A 1003 44.12 43.66 40.81
N TYR A 1004 43.93 43.59 39.49
CA TYR A 1004 44.74 42.79 38.56
C TYR A 1004 45.60 43.64 37.61
N THR A 1005 45.49 44.97 37.69
CA THR A 1005 46.46 45.96 37.16
C THR A 1005 47.33 46.44 38.29
#